data_AF-A0A8H3WN27-F1
#
_entry.id   AF-A0A8H3WN27-F1
#
_cell.length_a   1.000
_cell.length_b   1.000
_cell.length_c   1.000
_cell.angle_alpha   90.00
_cell.angle_beta   90.00
_cell.angle_gamma   90.00
#
_symmetry.space_group_name_H-M   'P 1'
#
loop_
_entity.id
_entity.type
_entity.pdbx_description
1 polymer ?
#
loop_
_entity_poly.entity_id
_entity_poly.type
_entity_poly.pdbx_seq_one_letter_code
_entity_poly.pdbx_strand_id
1 'polypeptide(L)'
;MSVKTPPIRDLLDVTEDEENGLTFMKNVSIPLKDSPLPIRANVYLPLTSEKTGRYPVLVTYGPYGKDIPYAKFYPKSFSEVNPEQKSKYSAWETPDPVYWTSQGYAIIRADERGLGQSPGFLDTMSRGTSECFFDVVEWAAEQTWSNGKVGLLGISYYAGSQWRVAARRPKGLAAIIPWEGMSDYYRDRCRHGGIYSNKFIGVWWNRQVLVNQYGRKDRSKLDFPPDGPGARGQEDTIEGDLPDDVLVANRQDQTKDNEVNRFRDDDYYASKEYKLEDIEVPVLSVANWGGILLHLRGNVQGYLGAGSKLKYLRFITGRHDLPFYYPEEVELQKSFLDAFLKGDDRVGWSVPGKVSPVTLTLRKGNVGFNDAQREKAYEKREESAWPIPRTEYTKFFLTSDLGLTAAGPSSESKTVSYKALGSLENQKFVSFATAPFEQETEITGHVVAHLNVSVTPDNTGHDTDIDLFVTLRHIDPTGQEVFYTGTAGDPVPLVKGWLRVSNRKVHDENPRHKSWLPHREYLSTDVQPVKAGEIYAVDVELWPTNVVVDKGGKIVFEIASGDTQGSGIFQHSSDVDRPAIKFAGLNNIHFGQGLENYVTLPHAKMSFSEHFSLANIPYGIASTAEHPKGVATRIGDLVVFLADMGLDASKQVQAALSQPTLNALAAIGKDELRMLRKNIQTTLSDQSVVSKHGVPIEHVHPHLPVQIGGFTDFSCSKEHLLNASAAVMGQASMPPAAPYLPVGYSGRPSSIVVSGTKITRPYGQFRDGDKIGFGACKALDYELEVACIIGKATELGDRVAISDADEHVFGLVLLNDWSARDIQGFEMNPLGPMNGKSFGTSISPWVITLEALEPFATRPPTKDVPAQPYLLDHKEKSSYNIALKAEVLADGQTTTVCTAQLSWMYWTFRDLVAQQTVNGCNLNTGDVLATGTVSGAGDDEHGCLLEMTKGGKVSWKTSDGQERTYLQDGDGVRVSGYAGDGVGFGECIGFISPARPF
;
A
#
# COMPACT_ATOMS: atom_id res chain seq x y z
N MET A 1 2.56 -39.31 28.68
CA MET A 1 1.68 -39.94 29.68
C MET A 1 0.53 -40.62 28.95
N SER A 2 -0.02 -41.73 29.46
CA SER A 2 -1.20 -42.38 28.86
C SER A 2 -2.47 -41.59 29.20
N VAL A 3 -3.14 -41.04 28.18
CA VAL A 3 -4.45 -40.38 28.33
C VAL A 3 -5.47 -41.39 28.85
N LYS A 4 -6.24 -41.02 29.87
CA LYS A 4 -7.33 -41.86 30.39
C LYS A 4 -8.67 -41.39 29.81
N THR A 5 -9.44 -42.31 29.25
CA THR A 5 -10.77 -42.01 28.67
C THR A 5 -11.79 -43.04 29.14
N PRO A 6 -13.09 -42.74 29.08
CA PRO A 6 -14.12 -43.77 29.09
C PRO A 6 -13.96 -44.72 27.87
N PRO A 7 -14.67 -45.86 27.84
CA PRO A 7 -14.67 -46.75 26.68
C PRO A 7 -15.17 -46.04 25.41
N ILE A 8 -14.37 -46.10 24.36
CA ILE A 8 -14.69 -45.44 23.08
C ILE A 8 -15.81 -46.19 22.36
N ARG A 9 -16.81 -45.46 21.87
CA ARG A 9 -18.01 -45.97 21.19
C ARG A 9 -18.08 -45.50 19.73
N ASP A 10 -18.77 -46.25 18.88
CA ASP A 10 -19.26 -45.65 17.63
C ASP A 10 -20.49 -44.79 17.93
N LEU A 11 -20.46 -43.54 17.49
CA LEU A 11 -21.44 -42.50 17.82
C LEU A 11 -22.15 -41.95 16.59
N LEU A 12 -21.88 -42.51 15.41
CA LEU A 12 -22.41 -42.03 14.14
C LEU A 12 -23.94 -42.02 14.15
N ASP A 13 -24.51 -40.85 13.86
CA ASP A 13 -25.92 -40.66 13.58
C ASP A 13 -26.08 -39.97 12.23
N VAL A 14 -27.02 -40.42 11.40
CA VAL A 14 -27.21 -39.91 10.03
C VAL A 14 -28.66 -39.46 9.88
N THR A 15 -28.84 -38.18 9.55
CA THR A 15 -30.15 -37.56 9.34
C THR A 15 -30.21 -36.88 7.98
N GLU A 16 -31.26 -37.13 7.21
CA GLU A 16 -31.58 -36.36 6.01
C GLU A 16 -32.44 -35.15 6.41
N ASP A 17 -31.97 -33.95 6.11
CA ASP A 17 -32.63 -32.67 6.43
C ASP A 17 -33.15 -32.05 5.13
N GLU A 18 -34.32 -32.52 4.69
CA GLU A 18 -34.96 -32.07 3.46
C GLU A 18 -35.23 -30.55 3.45
N GLU A 19 -35.54 -29.97 4.62
CA GLU A 19 -35.80 -28.53 4.78
C GLU A 19 -34.58 -27.69 4.40
N ASN A 20 -33.37 -28.14 4.76
CA ASN A 20 -32.12 -27.44 4.51
C ASN A 20 -31.32 -28.02 3.34
N GLY A 21 -31.87 -29.03 2.64
CA GLY A 21 -31.25 -29.64 1.47
C GLY A 21 -29.90 -30.31 1.74
N LEU A 22 -29.71 -30.92 2.93
CA LEU A 22 -28.46 -31.60 3.27
C LEU A 22 -28.65 -32.95 3.97
N THR A 23 -27.64 -33.81 3.88
CA THR A 23 -27.46 -34.96 4.77
C THR A 23 -26.50 -34.58 5.88
N PHE A 24 -26.90 -34.78 7.12
CA PHE A 24 -26.10 -34.50 8.31
C PHE A 24 -25.65 -35.81 8.96
N MET A 25 -24.33 -36.04 8.98
CA MET A 25 -23.69 -37.15 9.69
C MET A 25 -23.03 -36.60 10.95
N LYS A 26 -23.63 -36.85 12.11
CA LYS A 26 -23.15 -36.39 13.42
C LYS A 26 -22.19 -37.40 14.03
N ASN A 27 -21.13 -36.90 14.68
CA ASN A 27 -20.15 -37.71 15.45
C ASN A 27 -19.42 -38.80 14.64
N VAL A 28 -19.13 -38.55 13.37
CA VAL A 28 -18.25 -39.40 12.56
C VAL A 28 -16.92 -39.60 13.26
N SER A 29 -16.47 -40.85 13.34
CA SER A 29 -15.19 -41.25 13.95
C SER A 29 -14.10 -41.24 12.88
N ILE A 30 -13.22 -40.24 12.94
CA ILE A 30 -12.06 -40.16 12.06
C ILE A 30 -10.90 -40.92 12.72
N PRO A 31 -10.41 -42.03 12.11
CA PRO A 31 -9.26 -42.74 12.62
C PRO A 31 -7.99 -41.91 12.46
N LEU A 32 -7.11 -41.99 13.45
CA LEU A 32 -5.79 -41.35 13.41
C LEU A 32 -4.71 -42.40 13.20
N LYS A 33 -3.59 -42.02 12.57
CA LYS A 33 -2.48 -42.95 12.29
C LYS A 33 -1.68 -43.26 13.55
N ASP A 34 -1.40 -42.24 14.35
CA ASP A 34 -0.52 -42.31 15.51
C ASP A 34 -1.28 -42.33 16.86
N SER A 35 -2.60 -42.53 16.83
CA SER A 35 -3.44 -42.56 18.02
C SER A 35 -4.59 -43.56 17.88
N PRO A 36 -4.85 -44.41 18.90
CA PRO A 36 -6.03 -45.28 18.91
C PRO A 36 -7.33 -44.53 19.23
N LEU A 37 -7.24 -43.27 19.65
CA LEU A 37 -8.38 -42.41 19.95
C LEU A 37 -8.79 -41.63 18.70
N PRO A 38 -10.07 -41.66 18.28
CA PRO A 38 -10.53 -40.98 17.07
C PRO A 38 -10.72 -39.48 17.30
N ILE A 39 -10.76 -38.73 16.20
CA ILE A 39 -11.35 -37.38 16.18
C ILE A 39 -12.83 -37.48 15.84
N ARG A 40 -13.69 -36.73 16.54
CA ARG A 40 -15.11 -36.65 16.24
C ARG A 40 -15.40 -35.46 15.34
N ALA A 41 -16.12 -35.72 14.27
CA ALA A 41 -16.53 -34.71 13.32
C ALA A 41 -18.02 -34.78 12.99
N ASN A 42 -18.53 -33.64 12.56
CA ASN A 42 -19.82 -33.49 11.93
C ASN A 42 -19.57 -33.29 10.42
N VAL A 43 -20.26 -34.08 9.59
CA VAL A 43 -20.16 -34.00 8.12
C VAL A 43 -21.51 -33.59 7.55
N TYR A 44 -21.49 -32.59 6.68
CA TYR A 44 -22.66 -32.07 5.98
C TYR A 44 -22.45 -32.26 4.49
N LEU A 45 -23.36 -32.98 3.84
CA LEU A 45 -23.31 -33.28 2.41
C LEU A 45 -24.54 -32.69 1.71
N PRO A 46 -24.43 -32.22 0.45
CA PRO A 46 -25.59 -31.84 -0.33
C PRO A 46 -26.60 -32.99 -0.44
N LEU A 47 -27.89 -32.72 -0.23
CA LEU A 47 -28.94 -33.71 -0.41
C LEU A 47 -29.24 -33.83 -1.92
N THR A 48 -28.78 -34.91 -2.55
CA THR A 48 -28.97 -35.13 -3.98
C THR A 48 -29.60 -36.50 -4.27
N SER A 49 -30.31 -36.59 -5.40
CA SER A 49 -30.84 -37.86 -5.92
C SER A 49 -29.77 -38.73 -6.62
N GLU A 50 -28.58 -38.18 -6.88
CA GLU A 50 -27.48 -38.86 -7.56
C GLU A 50 -26.52 -39.52 -6.55
N LYS A 51 -26.56 -40.85 -6.45
CA LYS A 51 -25.73 -41.65 -5.52
C LYS A 51 -24.20 -41.58 -5.74
N THR A 52 -23.74 -40.83 -6.75
CA THR A 52 -22.33 -40.77 -7.18
C THR A 52 -21.71 -39.37 -7.06
N GLY A 53 -22.41 -38.40 -6.48
CA GLY A 53 -21.88 -37.04 -6.29
C GLY A 53 -20.57 -37.04 -5.50
N ARG A 54 -19.53 -36.40 -6.06
CA ARG A 54 -18.26 -36.14 -5.39
C ARG A 54 -18.06 -34.64 -5.23
N TYR A 55 -17.83 -34.20 -4.01
CA TYR A 55 -17.80 -32.79 -3.64
C TYR A 55 -16.40 -32.35 -3.20
N PRO A 56 -16.00 -31.12 -3.51
CA PRO A 56 -14.92 -30.48 -2.77
C PRO A 56 -15.28 -30.36 -1.28
N VAL A 57 -14.28 -30.44 -0.41
CA VAL A 57 -14.52 -30.51 1.04
C VAL A 57 -13.93 -29.30 1.75
N LEU A 58 -14.73 -28.60 2.56
CA LEU A 58 -14.23 -27.59 3.49
C LEU A 58 -14.10 -28.18 4.89
N VAL A 59 -12.96 -27.97 5.54
CA VAL A 59 -12.67 -28.54 6.86
C VAL A 59 -12.37 -27.44 7.87
N THR A 60 -13.00 -27.55 9.04
CA THR A 60 -12.68 -26.81 10.26
C THR A 60 -12.32 -27.77 11.38
N TYR A 61 -11.24 -27.47 12.11
CA TYR A 61 -10.75 -28.25 13.24
C TYR A 61 -10.34 -27.30 14.37
N GLY A 62 -10.98 -27.40 15.54
CA GLY A 62 -10.72 -26.44 16.61
C GLY A 62 -11.50 -26.68 17.90
N PRO A 63 -11.38 -25.77 18.87
CA PRO A 63 -11.71 -26.06 20.26
C PRO A 63 -13.10 -25.59 20.70
N TYR A 64 -13.84 -24.90 19.84
CA TYR A 64 -15.08 -24.21 20.22
C TYR A 64 -16.32 -25.08 20.26
N GLY A 65 -16.19 -26.38 19.97
CA GLY A 65 -17.28 -27.34 20.06
C GLY A 65 -18.08 -27.39 18.76
N LYS A 66 -17.93 -28.50 18.03
CA LYS A 66 -18.61 -28.75 16.75
C LYS A 66 -20.13 -28.86 16.86
N ASP A 67 -20.68 -28.96 18.06
CA ASP A 67 -22.13 -29.09 18.28
C ASP A 67 -22.76 -27.82 18.89
N ILE A 68 -21.97 -26.77 19.13
CA ILE A 68 -22.47 -25.55 19.77
C ILE A 68 -23.08 -24.61 18.72
N PRO A 69 -24.38 -24.29 18.80
CA PRO A 69 -24.98 -23.34 17.87
C PRO A 69 -24.45 -21.92 18.09
N TYR A 70 -24.16 -21.19 17.01
CA TYR A 70 -23.73 -19.79 17.08
C TYR A 70 -24.74 -18.94 17.88
N ALA A 71 -26.04 -19.13 17.63
CA ALA A 71 -27.11 -18.46 18.37
C ALA A 71 -27.04 -18.61 19.90
N LYS A 72 -26.37 -19.65 20.41
CA LYS A 72 -26.12 -19.87 21.84
C LYS A 72 -24.73 -19.38 22.25
N PHE A 73 -23.73 -19.62 21.40
CA PHE A 73 -22.34 -19.24 21.64
C PHE A 73 -22.16 -17.72 21.79
N TYR A 74 -22.79 -16.92 20.92
CA TYR A 74 -22.80 -15.47 21.04
C TYR A 74 -24.07 -14.85 20.40
N PRO A 75 -25.20 -14.82 21.14
CA PRO A 75 -26.51 -14.42 20.61
C PRO A 75 -26.53 -13.03 19.97
N LYS A 76 -25.84 -12.06 20.60
CA LYS A 76 -25.77 -10.67 20.11
C LYS A 76 -25.16 -10.62 18.71
N SER A 77 -23.97 -11.19 18.53
CA SER A 77 -23.33 -11.21 17.21
C SER A 77 -24.12 -12.03 16.20
N PHE A 78 -24.65 -13.20 16.61
CA PHE A 78 -25.49 -13.99 15.73
C PHE A 78 -26.68 -13.19 15.18
N SER A 79 -27.27 -12.26 15.93
CA SER A 79 -28.35 -11.41 15.42
C SER A 79 -27.94 -10.52 14.23
N GLU A 80 -26.65 -10.20 14.11
CA GLU A 80 -26.07 -9.29 13.10
C GLU A 80 -25.50 -10.02 11.87
N VAL A 81 -25.29 -11.33 11.94
CA VAL A 81 -24.76 -12.12 10.81
C VAL A 81 -25.67 -11.99 9.57
N ASN A 82 -25.10 -12.09 8.37
CA ASN A 82 -25.86 -12.11 7.13
C ASN A 82 -26.92 -13.23 7.16
N PRO A 83 -28.22 -12.93 6.91
CA PRO A 83 -29.29 -13.94 6.88
C PRO A 83 -29.02 -15.15 5.98
N GLU A 84 -28.32 -14.98 4.86
CA GLU A 84 -27.96 -16.10 3.97
C GLU A 84 -26.91 -17.04 4.57
N GLN A 85 -26.17 -16.58 5.57
CA GLN A 85 -25.15 -17.34 6.30
C GLN A 85 -25.67 -17.78 7.69
N LYS A 86 -26.99 -17.82 7.88
CA LYS A 86 -27.65 -18.23 9.12
C LYS A 86 -28.47 -19.50 8.92
N SER A 87 -28.18 -20.50 9.73
CA SER A 87 -28.95 -21.73 9.82
C SER A 87 -28.94 -22.27 11.25
N LYS A 88 -29.70 -23.34 11.49
CA LYS A 88 -29.63 -24.09 12.75
C LYS A 88 -28.28 -24.79 12.96
N TYR A 89 -27.46 -24.89 11.91
CA TYR A 89 -26.13 -25.52 11.94
C TYR A 89 -24.97 -24.53 12.05
N SER A 90 -25.23 -23.22 11.95
CA SER A 90 -24.18 -22.20 12.08
C SER A 90 -23.43 -22.33 13.40
N ALA A 91 -22.10 -22.26 13.37
CA ALA A 91 -21.25 -22.20 14.55
C ALA A 91 -20.25 -21.05 14.45
N TRP A 92 -19.84 -20.56 15.62
CA TRP A 92 -18.88 -19.46 15.76
C TRP A 92 -17.63 -19.67 14.90
N GLU A 93 -17.29 -18.66 14.09
CA GLU A 93 -16.06 -18.59 13.27
C GLU A 93 -15.92 -19.66 12.16
N THR A 94 -17.01 -20.34 11.80
CA THR A 94 -17.02 -21.37 10.77
C THR A 94 -17.94 -21.02 9.59
N PRO A 95 -17.68 -21.55 8.37
CA PRO A 95 -18.61 -21.45 7.26
C PRO A 95 -19.97 -22.10 7.61
N ASP A 96 -21.07 -21.47 7.19
CA ASP A 96 -22.41 -22.02 7.44
C ASP A 96 -22.67 -23.27 6.56
N PRO A 97 -22.97 -24.44 7.16
CA PRO A 97 -23.12 -25.66 6.37
C PRO A 97 -24.21 -25.60 5.31
N VAL A 98 -25.36 -24.98 5.61
CA VAL A 98 -26.50 -24.94 4.68
C VAL A 98 -26.16 -24.14 3.44
N TYR A 99 -25.56 -22.95 3.63
CA TYR A 99 -25.10 -22.15 2.49
C TYR A 99 -24.09 -22.93 1.64
N TRP A 100 -23.01 -23.44 2.23
CA TRP A 100 -21.93 -24.04 1.44
C TRP A 100 -22.31 -25.38 0.80
N THR A 101 -23.19 -26.18 1.41
CA THR A 101 -23.75 -27.36 0.75
C THR A 101 -24.63 -26.99 -0.44
N SER A 102 -25.39 -25.89 -0.37
CA SER A 102 -26.15 -25.37 -1.52
C SER A 102 -25.23 -24.93 -2.67
N GLN A 103 -23.99 -24.54 -2.36
CA GLN A 103 -22.95 -24.22 -3.34
C GLN A 103 -22.17 -25.44 -3.82
N GLY A 104 -22.59 -26.66 -3.47
CA GLY A 104 -21.99 -27.91 -3.92
C GLY A 104 -20.69 -28.30 -3.20
N TYR A 105 -20.49 -27.85 -1.95
CA TYR A 105 -19.40 -28.28 -1.09
C TYR A 105 -19.88 -29.31 -0.05
N ALA A 106 -19.01 -30.22 0.34
CA ALA A 106 -19.15 -30.97 1.60
C ALA A 106 -18.45 -30.20 2.73
N ILE A 107 -19.01 -30.21 3.92
CA ILE A 107 -18.47 -29.48 5.08
C ILE A 107 -18.15 -30.46 6.19
N ILE A 108 -16.94 -30.37 6.75
CA ILE A 108 -16.53 -31.11 7.94
C ILE A 108 -16.23 -30.10 9.05
N ARG A 109 -16.86 -30.29 10.20
CA ARG A 109 -16.56 -29.57 11.43
C ARG A 109 -16.12 -30.55 12.50
N ALA A 110 -14.85 -30.49 12.89
CA ALA A 110 -14.23 -31.45 13.80
C ALA A 110 -13.84 -30.81 15.13
N ASP A 111 -14.11 -31.52 16.22
CA ASP A 111 -13.62 -31.16 17.54
C ASP A 111 -12.13 -31.48 17.63
N GLU A 112 -11.35 -30.52 18.09
CA GLU A 112 -9.95 -30.76 18.40
C GLU A 112 -9.75 -31.84 19.48
N ARG A 113 -8.61 -32.54 19.43
CA ARG A 113 -8.28 -33.62 20.36
C ARG A 113 -8.45 -33.16 21.82
N GLY A 114 -9.18 -33.95 22.62
CA GLY A 114 -9.43 -33.67 24.04
C GLY A 114 -10.57 -32.67 24.32
N LEU A 115 -11.32 -32.27 23.30
CA LEU A 115 -12.43 -31.29 23.38
C LEU A 115 -13.72 -31.86 22.81
N GLY A 116 -14.86 -31.31 23.23
CA GLY A 116 -16.18 -31.70 22.75
C GLY A 116 -16.41 -33.20 22.85
N GLN A 117 -16.63 -33.88 21.73
CA GLN A 117 -16.76 -35.34 21.68
C GLN A 117 -15.46 -36.06 21.33
N SER A 118 -14.37 -35.34 20.99
CA SER A 118 -13.06 -35.91 20.65
C SER A 118 -12.27 -36.29 21.92
N PRO A 119 -12.07 -37.60 22.21
CA PRO A 119 -11.19 -38.02 23.30
C PRO A 119 -9.74 -37.59 23.07
N GLY A 120 -8.95 -37.44 24.13
CA GLY A 120 -7.51 -37.20 24.00
C GLY A 120 -6.93 -36.26 25.04
N PHE A 121 -5.71 -35.80 24.75
CA PHE A 121 -4.98 -34.85 25.56
C PHE A 121 -5.25 -33.43 25.04
N LEU A 122 -5.80 -32.56 25.87
CA LEU A 122 -6.10 -31.17 25.55
C LEU A 122 -4.80 -30.33 25.59
N ASP A 123 -4.30 -29.95 24.42
CA ASP A 123 -3.12 -29.10 24.28
C ASP A 123 -3.23 -28.29 22.98
N THR A 124 -3.94 -27.16 23.05
CA THR A 124 -4.31 -26.39 21.86
C THR A 124 -3.11 -25.76 21.17
N MET A 125 -3.17 -25.65 19.84
CA MET A 125 -2.08 -25.16 18.98
C MET A 125 -0.74 -25.90 19.15
N SER A 126 -0.78 -27.15 19.58
CA SER A 126 0.41 -28.00 19.75
C SER A 126 0.80 -28.72 18.47
N ARG A 127 1.96 -29.39 18.51
CA ARG A 127 2.32 -30.37 17.49
C ARG A 127 1.29 -31.48 17.39
N GLY A 128 0.84 -32.02 18.53
CA GLY A 128 -0.08 -33.15 18.57
C GLY A 128 -1.42 -32.86 17.90
N THR A 129 -1.94 -31.64 18.05
CA THR A 129 -3.20 -31.24 17.41
C THR A 129 -3.00 -30.97 15.91
N SER A 130 -1.81 -30.54 15.51
CA SER A 130 -1.45 -30.39 14.09
C SER A 130 -1.32 -31.75 13.37
N GLU A 131 -0.81 -32.79 14.05
CA GLU A 131 -0.81 -34.17 13.51
C GLU A 131 -2.24 -34.71 13.35
N CYS A 132 -3.10 -34.49 14.35
CA CYS A 132 -4.51 -34.90 14.23
C CYS A 132 -5.21 -34.18 13.08
N PHE A 133 -4.95 -32.87 12.90
CA PHE A 133 -5.54 -32.13 11.80
C PHE A 133 -5.03 -32.61 10.43
N PHE A 134 -3.75 -32.98 10.33
CA PHE A 134 -3.17 -33.60 9.14
C PHE A 134 -3.97 -34.86 8.74
N ASP A 135 -4.21 -35.77 9.68
CA ASP A 135 -4.98 -36.99 9.44
C ASP A 135 -6.46 -36.70 9.09
N VAL A 136 -7.07 -35.68 9.72
CA VAL A 136 -8.44 -35.26 9.39
C VAL A 136 -8.54 -34.77 7.95
N VAL A 137 -7.56 -34.01 7.46
CA VAL A 137 -7.53 -33.53 6.07
C VAL A 137 -7.36 -34.69 5.09
N GLU A 138 -6.44 -35.61 5.34
CA GLU A 138 -6.24 -36.75 4.45
C GLU A 138 -7.46 -37.68 4.44
N TRP A 139 -8.05 -37.95 5.61
CA TRP A 139 -9.28 -38.73 5.71
C TRP A 139 -10.41 -38.07 4.92
N ALA A 140 -10.58 -36.76 5.01
CA ALA A 140 -11.59 -36.00 4.27
C ALA A 140 -11.41 -36.11 2.74
N ALA A 141 -10.15 -36.10 2.28
CA ALA A 141 -9.84 -36.25 0.86
C ALA A 141 -10.13 -37.66 0.32
N GLU A 142 -10.11 -38.68 1.18
CA GLU A 142 -10.23 -40.10 0.78
C GLU A 142 -11.67 -40.65 0.86
N GLN A 143 -12.63 -39.86 1.34
CA GLN A 143 -14.03 -40.29 1.41
C GLN A 143 -14.66 -40.50 0.02
N THR A 144 -15.61 -41.44 -0.07
CA THR A 144 -16.25 -41.80 -1.35
C THR A 144 -17.05 -40.66 -1.99
N TRP A 145 -17.56 -39.75 -1.17
CA TRP A 145 -18.27 -38.52 -1.56
C TRP A 145 -17.32 -37.33 -1.75
N SER A 146 -16.02 -37.47 -1.53
CA SER A 146 -15.01 -36.42 -1.76
C SER A 146 -14.49 -36.46 -3.18
N ASN A 147 -14.24 -35.29 -3.78
CA ASN A 147 -13.53 -35.19 -5.05
C ASN A 147 -12.00 -35.24 -4.88
N GLY A 148 -11.52 -35.41 -3.64
CA GLY A 148 -10.09 -35.45 -3.30
C GLY A 148 -9.44 -34.09 -3.06
N LYS A 149 -10.19 -32.99 -3.15
CA LYS A 149 -9.72 -31.62 -2.90
C LYS A 149 -10.32 -31.05 -1.62
N VAL A 150 -9.45 -30.72 -0.67
CA VAL A 150 -9.81 -30.15 0.62
C VAL A 150 -9.37 -28.69 0.68
N GLY A 151 -10.25 -27.81 1.14
CA GLY A 151 -9.95 -26.43 1.47
C GLY A 151 -10.11 -26.18 2.96
N LEU A 152 -9.32 -25.27 3.50
CA LEU A 152 -9.46 -24.82 4.88
C LEU A 152 -10.00 -23.38 4.89
N LEU A 153 -11.04 -23.15 5.67
CA LEU A 153 -11.73 -21.87 5.78
C LEU A 153 -12.26 -21.70 7.20
N GLY A 154 -11.95 -20.58 7.84
CA GLY A 154 -12.43 -20.25 9.17
C GLY A 154 -11.67 -19.04 9.73
N ILE A 155 -12.15 -18.54 10.87
CA ILE A 155 -11.65 -17.31 11.50
C ILE A 155 -10.75 -17.66 12.70
N SER A 156 -9.87 -16.74 13.14
CA SER A 156 -9.11 -16.79 14.40
C SER A 156 -8.33 -18.08 14.63
N TYR A 157 -8.81 -18.94 15.54
CA TYR A 157 -8.18 -20.21 15.86
C TYR A 157 -8.21 -21.15 14.65
N TYR A 158 -9.36 -21.22 13.98
CA TYR A 158 -9.49 -22.03 12.78
C TYR A 158 -8.52 -21.53 11.71
N ALA A 159 -8.37 -20.21 11.52
CA ALA A 159 -7.38 -19.62 10.62
C ALA A 159 -5.93 -19.93 11.02
N GLY A 160 -5.58 -19.74 12.30
CA GLY A 160 -4.22 -20.01 12.81
C GLY A 160 -3.80 -21.47 12.67
N SER A 161 -4.75 -22.39 12.84
CA SER A 161 -4.50 -23.83 12.66
C SER A 161 -4.22 -24.21 11.19
N GLN A 162 -4.76 -23.44 10.22
CA GLN A 162 -4.53 -23.69 8.79
C GLN A 162 -3.05 -23.52 8.43
N TRP A 163 -2.41 -22.45 8.92
CA TRP A 163 -0.98 -22.21 8.67
C TRP A 163 -0.12 -23.41 9.12
N ARG A 164 -0.42 -23.93 10.30
CA ARG A 164 0.30 -25.04 10.92
C ARG A 164 0.14 -26.34 10.13
N VAL A 165 -1.11 -26.72 9.81
CA VAL A 165 -1.37 -27.98 9.11
C VAL A 165 -0.94 -27.90 7.65
N ALA A 166 -1.06 -26.73 6.99
CA ALA A 166 -0.63 -26.57 5.61
C ALA A 166 0.88 -26.71 5.46
N ALA A 167 1.67 -26.26 6.44
CA ALA A 167 3.12 -26.48 6.47
C ALA A 167 3.51 -27.96 6.57
N ARG A 168 2.57 -28.82 6.98
CA ARG A 168 2.75 -30.28 7.03
C ARG A 168 2.40 -30.99 5.73
N ARG A 169 1.82 -30.26 4.76
CA ARG A 169 1.52 -30.73 3.39
C ARG A 169 0.67 -32.03 3.34
N PRO A 170 -0.48 -32.10 4.05
CA PRO A 170 -1.35 -33.27 3.97
C PRO A 170 -1.84 -33.51 2.54
N LYS A 171 -1.93 -34.78 2.15
CA LYS A 171 -2.47 -35.18 0.86
C LYS A 171 -3.92 -34.71 0.72
N GLY A 172 -4.25 -34.14 -0.44
CA GLY A 172 -5.59 -33.66 -0.77
C GLY A 172 -5.86 -32.21 -0.37
N LEU A 173 -5.03 -31.58 0.47
CA LEU A 173 -5.12 -30.14 0.72
C LEU A 173 -4.84 -29.36 -0.57
N ALA A 174 -5.79 -28.53 -0.97
CA ALA A 174 -5.81 -27.84 -2.24
C ALA A 174 -5.72 -26.32 -2.12
N ALA A 175 -6.22 -25.73 -1.03
CA ALA A 175 -6.13 -24.29 -0.77
C ALA A 175 -6.40 -23.98 0.71
N ILE A 176 -5.92 -22.83 1.20
CA ILE A 176 -6.24 -22.30 2.53
C ILE A 176 -6.70 -20.84 2.46
N ILE A 177 -7.66 -20.48 3.31
CA ILE A 177 -8.10 -19.10 3.54
C ILE A 177 -7.99 -18.80 5.05
N PRO A 178 -6.80 -18.39 5.54
CA PRO A 178 -6.64 -17.94 6.91
C PRO A 178 -7.26 -16.55 7.08
N TRP A 179 -8.50 -16.50 7.57
CA TRP A 179 -9.22 -15.26 7.81
C TRP A 179 -8.94 -14.75 9.23
N GLU A 180 -8.21 -13.65 9.37
CA GLU A 180 -7.79 -13.13 10.68
C GLU A 180 -7.16 -14.23 11.57
N GLY A 181 -6.01 -14.78 11.18
CA GLY A 181 -5.33 -15.88 11.87
C GLY A 181 -3.89 -15.56 12.23
N MET A 182 -3.51 -15.85 13.49
CA MET A 182 -2.11 -15.76 13.93
C MET A 182 -1.25 -16.81 13.22
N SER A 183 -0.07 -16.40 12.73
CA SER A 183 0.90 -17.33 12.13
C SER A 183 2.05 -17.63 13.09
N ASP A 184 2.34 -16.74 14.03
CA ASP A 184 3.34 -16.92 15.07
C ASP A 184 2.67 -17.01 16.44
N TYR A 185 2.64 -18.22 17.02
CA TYR A 185 1.98 -18.47 18.30
C TYR A 185 2.56 -17.60 19.43
N TYR A 186 3.87 -17.32 19.39
CA TYR A 186 4.53 -16.51 20.40
C TYR A 186 4.28 -15.03 20.16
N ARG A 187 4.68 -14.49 19.01
CA ARG A 187 4.77 -13.03 18.76
C ARG A 187 3.41 -12.38 18.50
N ASP A 188 2.47 -13.09 17.91
CA ASP A 188 1.18 -12.50 17.50
C ASP A 188 0.12 -12.63 18.59
N ARG A 189 0.32 -13.53 19.57
CA ARG A 189 -0.73 -13.92 20.53
C ARG A 189 -0.28 -13.88 21.97
N CYS A 190 0.83 -14.53 22.29
CA CYS A 190 1.19 -14.77 23.69
C CYS A 190 2.08 -13.68 24.27
N ARG A 191 3.06 -13.22 23.50
CA ARG A 191 4.09 -12.30 23.96
C ARG A 191 4.42 -11.22 22.92
N HIS A 192 3.69 -10.11 22.95
CA HIS A 192 3.97 -8.95 22.11
C HIS A 192 5.26 -8.27 22.55
N GLY A 193 6.26 -8.19 21.67
CA GLY A 193 7.58 -7.63 22.03
C GLY A 193 8.29 -8.39 23.16
N GLY A 194 7.87 -9.63 23.48
CA GLY A 194 8.33 -10.40 24.64
C GLY A 194 7.57 -10.16 25.96
N ILE A 195 6.54 -9.32 25.97
CA ILE A 195 5.71 -8.99 27.15
C ILE A 195 4.48 -9.91 27.17
N TYR A 196 4.16 -10.55 28.30
CA TYR A 196 3.05 -11.51 28.37
C TYR A 196 1.66 -10.86 28.24
N SER A 197 0.92 -11.20 27.18
CA SER A 197 -0.49 -10.80 26.94
C SER A 197 -1.45 -11.75 27.67
N ASN A 198 -1.51 -11.63 29.00
CA ASN A 198 -2.16 -12.61 29.87
C ASN A 198 -3.70 -12.54 29.84
N LYS A 199 -4.28 -11.35 29.69
CA LYS A 199 -5.73 -11.15 29.94
C LYS A 199 -6.59 -11.86 28.89
N PHE A 200 -6.25 -11.73 27.61
CA PHE A 200 -6.99 -12.38 26.53
C PHE A 200 -6.90 -13.90 26.65
N ILE A 201 -5.69 -14.43 26.87
CA ILE A 201 -5.46 -15.88 27.03
C ILE A 201 -6.32 -16.43 28.18
N GLY A 202 -6.32 -15.75 29.33
CA GLY A 202 -7.14 -16.14 30.48
C GLY A 202 -8.64 -16.12 30.18
N VAL A 203 -9.14 -15.08 29.50
CA VAL A 203 -10.57 -14.96 29.14
C VAL A 203 -10.97 -16.04 28.14
N TRP A 204 -10.21 -16.18 27.04
CA TRP A 204 -10.47 -17.15 25.98
C TRP A 204 -10.41 -18.59 26.48
N TRP A 205 -9.33 -18.96 27.20
CA TRP A 205 -9.13 -20.33 27.69
C TRP A 205 -10.27 -20.76 28.60
N ASN A 206 -10.62 -19.94 29.58
CA ASN A 206 -11.61 -20.29 30.59
C ASN A 206 -13.05 -20.23 30.08
N ARG A 207 -13.36 -19.36 29.10
CA ARG A 207 -14.74 -19.19 28.59
C ARG A 207 -15.06 -20.06 27.38
N GLN A 208 -14.06 -20.48 26.61
CA GLN A 208 -14.29 -21.13 25.31
C GLN A 208 -13.66 -22.53 25.21
N VAL A 209 -12.50 -22.76 25.84
CA VAL A 209 -11.74 -24.02 25.66
C VAL A 209 -11.95 -24.98 26.83
N LEU A 210 -11.62 -24.55 28.06
CA LEU A 210 -11.64 -25.41 29.25
C LEU A 210 -13.05 -25.94 29.57
N VAL A 211 -14.07 -25.11 29.33
CA VAL A 211 -15.48 -25.48 29.50
C VAL A 211 -15.97 -26.53 28.51
N ASN A 212 -15.25 -26.70 27.39
CA ASN A 212 -15.53 -27.69 26.36
C ASN A 212 -14.62 -28.94 26.47
N GLN A 213 -13.85 -29.08 27.56
CA GLN A 213 -12.97 -30.25 27.73
C GLN A 213 -13.77 -31.57 27.67
N TYR A 214 -13.25 -32.56 26.95
CA TYR A 214 -13.83 -33.90 26.86
C TYR A 214 -13.88 -34.58 28.24
N GLY A 215 -15.02 -35.20 28.56
CA GLY A 215 -15.29 -35.85 29.85
C GLY A 215 -15.63 -34.88 30.97
N ARG A 216 -15.75 -33.58 30.72
CA ARG A 216 -16.22 -32.64 31.73
C ARG A 216 -17.70 -32.89 32.04
N LYS A 217 -18.04 -32.94 33.33
CA LYS A 217 -19.40 -33.12 33.83
C LYS A 217 -20.29 -31.90 33.58
N ASP A 218 -21.57 -32.14 33.33
CA ASP A 218 -22.66 -31.16 33.23
C ASP A 218 -22.39 -30.04 32.20
N ARG A 219 -21.67 -30.35 31.11
CA ARG A 219 -21.42 -29.42 30.01
C ARG A 219 -22.70 -28.89 29.39
N SER A 220 -23.72 -29.73 29.27
CA SER A 220 -25.02 -29.39 28.70
C SER A 220 -25.83 -28.36 29.50
N LYS A 221 -25.45 -28.16 30.78
CA LYS A 221 -26.10 -27.23 31.71
C LYS A 221 -25.32 -25.92 31.86
N LEU A 222 -24.26 -25.69 31.07
CA LEU A 222 -23.47 -24.47 31.15
C LEU A 222 -24.20 -23.28 30.50
N ASP A 223 -24.54 -22.30 31.33
CA ASP A 223 -25.05 -20.99 30.92
C ASP A 223 -23.99 -19.87 31.03
N PHE A 224 -22.72 -20.22 31.19
CA PHE A 224 -21.58 -19.31 31.35
C PHE A 224 -20.72 -19.21 30.08
N PRO A 225 -20.11 -18.04 29.75
CA PRO A 225 -20.31 -16.72 30.38
C PRO A 225 -21.70 -16.16 30.05
N PRO A 226 -22.37 -15.39 30.90
CA PRO A 226 -23.67 -14.80 30.54
C PRO A 226 -23.54 -13.75 29.43
N ASP A 227 -22.35 -13.17 29.28
CA ASP A 227 -22.02 -12.08 28.38
C ASP A 227 -20.88 -12.47 27.42
N GLY A 228 -21.14 -12.35 26.12
CA GLY A 228 -20.14 -12.56 25.08
C GLY A 228 -19.94 -14.02 24.63
N PRO A 229 -18.87 -14.28 23.85
CA PRO A 229 -18.60 -15.59 23.28
C PRO A 229 -18.22 -16.63 24.34
N GLY A 230 -18.80 -17.83 24.24
CA GLY A 230 -18.45 -18.96 25.08
C GLY A 230 -19.30 -20.20 24.83
N ALA A 231 -18.89 -21.33 25.40
CA ALA A 231 -19.37 -22.67 25.04
C ALA A 231 -20.76 -23.04 25.61
N ARG A 232 -21.74 -22.13 25.57
CA ARG A 232 -23.12 -22.38 26.02
C ARG A 232 -23.92 -23.14 24.97
N GLY A 233 -24.70 -24.13 25.39
CA GLY A 233 -25.50 -24.96 24.48
C GLY A 233 -24.74 -26.15 23.87
N GLN A 234 -23.59 -26.50 24.45
CA GLN A 234 -22.87 -27.75 24.16
C GLN A 234 -23.59 -28.97 24.69
N GLU A 235 -23.19 -30.17 24.25
CA GLU A 235 -23.70 -31.44 24.74
C GLU A 235 -22.77 -32.05 25.79
N ASP A 236 -23.32 -32.89 26.67
CA ASP A 236 -22.49 -33.72 27.56
C ASP A 236 -21.64 -34.70 26.74
N THR A 237 -20.52 -35.14 27.31
CA THR A 237 -19.68 -36.14 26.65
C THR A 237 -20.44 -37.46 26.59
N ILE A 238 -20.72 -37.97 25.39
CA ILE A 238 -21.62 -39.12 25.21
C ILE A 238 -21.04 -40.40 25.85
N GLU A 239 -19.71 -40.49 25.91
CA GLU A 239 -18.98 -41.61 26.50
C GLU A 239 -18.88 -41.52 28.04
N GLY A 240 -19.27 -40.40 28.63
CA GLY A 240 -19.37 -40.20 30.08
C GLY A 240 -18.34 -39.24 30.67
N ASP A 241 -18.54 -38.94 31.95
CA ASP A 241 -17.71 -38.00 32.70
C ASP A 241 -16.40 -38.62 33.19
N LEU A 242 -15.39 -37.78 33.33
CA LEU A 242 -14.10 -38.10 33.92
C LEU A 242 -13.95 -37.44 35.31
N PRO A 243 -13.27 -38.10 36.26
CA PRO A 243 -12.88 -37.47 37.52
C PRO A 243 -12.01 -36.22 37.32
N ASP A 244 -12.10 -35.25 38.22
CA ASP A 244 -11.39 -33.96 38.09
C ASP A 244 -9.86 -34.10 38.02
N ASP A 245 -9.27 -35.03 38.77
CA ASP A 245 -7.83 -35.32 38.72
C ASP A 245 -7.41 -35.86 37.34
N VAL A 246 -8.28 -36.64 36.70
CA VAL A 246 -8.07 -37.14 35.34
C VAL A 246 -8.21 -36.02 34.32
N LEU A 247 -9.20 -35.13 34.47
CA LEU A 247 -9.34 -33.95 33.61
C LEU A 247 -8.10 -33.04 33.69
N VAL A 248 -7.55 -32.84 34.88
CA VAL A 248 -6.30 -32.09 35.07
C VAL A 248 -5.13 -32.82 34.42
N ALA A 249 -5.01 -34.13 34.60
CA ALA A 249 -3.93 -34.93 34.00
C ALA A 249 -4.02 -35.05 32.47
N ASN A 250 -5.22 -34.87 31.89
CA ASN A 250 -5.48 -34.92 30.46
C ASN A 250 -5.38 -33.55 29.75
N ARG A 251 -4.78 -32.52 30.37
CA ARG A 251 -4.61 -31.21 29.73
C ARG A 251 -3.27 -30.54 30.03
N GLN A 252 -2.83 -29.68 29.11
CA GLN A 252 -1.93 -28.57 29.41
C GLN A 252 -2.74 -27.28 29.58
N ASP A 253 -2.36 -26.45 30.57
CA ASP A 253 -3.12 -25.26 30.95
C ASP A 253 -2.40 -24.03 30.42
N GLN A 254 -2.87 -23.52 29.28
CA GLN A 254 -2.23 -22.39 28.62
C GLN A 254 -2.09 -21.13 29.49
N THR A 255 -2.95 -20.96 30.50
CA THR A 255 -2.84 -19.80 31.40
C THR A 255 -1.60 -19.87 32.28
N LYS A 256 -1.20 -21.09 32.67
CA LYS A 256 0.00 -21.37 33.47
C LYS A 256 1.23 -21.49 32.58
N ASP A 257 1.10 -22.23 31.48
CA ASP A 257 2.24 -22.53 30.62
C ASP A 257 2.81 -21.26 29.97
N ASN A 258 1.96 -20.32 29.52
CA ASN A 258 2.44 -19.05 28.96
C ASN A 258 3.02 -18.09 30.01
N GLU A 259 2.64 -18.21 31.29
CA GLU A 259 3.21 -17.39 32.37
C GLU A 259 4.60 -17.89 32.78
N VAL A 260 4.77 -19.22 32.85
CA VAL A 260 6.02 -19.87 33.26
C VAL A 260 7.06 -19.87 32.15
N ASN A 261 6.65 -20.11 30.90
CA ASN A 261 7.56 -20.10 29.75
C ASN A 261 7.65 -18.67 29.17
N ARG A 262 8.88 -18.22 28.92
CA ARG A 262 9.21 -16.83 28.57
C ARG A 262 9.86 -16.69 27.21
N PHE A 263 10.54 -17.72 26.71
CA PHE A 263 11.39 -17.63 25.52
C PHE A 263 11.02 -18.68 24.49
N ARG A 264 11.29 -18.41 23.21
CA ARG A 264 10.89 -19.32 22.12
C ARG A 264 11.62 -20.66 22.12
N ASP A 265 12.78 -20.72 22.74
CA ASP A 265 13.56 -21.94 22.98
C ASP A 265 13.11 -22.72 24.23
N ASP A 266 12.16 -22.22 25.02
CA ASP A 266 11.51 -23.04 26.04
C ASP A 266 10.71 -24.16 25.36
N ASP A 267 10.82 -25.40 25.87
CA ASP A 267 10.19 -26.60 25.29
C ASP A 267 8.71 -26.39 24.92
N TYR A 268 7.98 -25.63 25.73
CA TYR A 268 6.58 -25.29 25.48
C TYR A 268 6.35 -24.53 24.17
N TYR A 269 7.13 -23.47 23.91
CA TYR A 269 7.00 -22.67 22.70
C TYR A 269 7.69 -23.35 21.51
N ALA A 270 8.88 -23.91 21.71
CA ALA A 270 9.62 -24.63 20.68
C ALA A 270 8.79 -25.78 20.07
N SER A 271 8.01 -26.50 20.89
CA SER A 271 7.11 -27.57 20.41
C SER A 271 5.98 -27.08 19.47
N LYS A 272 5.73 -25.76 19.43
CA LYS A 272 4.68 -25.14 18.62
C LYS A 272 5.22 -24.50 17.35
N GLU A 273 6.53 -24.46 17.15
CA GLU A 273 7.13 -23.84 15.96
C GLU A 273 6.94 -24.70 14.70
N TYR A 274 6.83 -24.02 13.56
CA TYR A 274 6.71 -24.62 12.23
C TYR A 274 7.24 -23.63 11.19
N LYS A 275 7.49 -24.10 9.96
CA LYS A 275 8.05 -23.27 8.91
C LYS A 275 6.96 -22.84 7.93
N LEU A 276 6.71 -21.54 7.86
CA LEU A 276 5.76 -20.98 6.89
C LEU A 276 6.19 -21.25 5.44
N GLU A 277 7.49 -21.31 5.16
CA GLU A 277 8.03 -21.59 3.83
C GLU A 277 7.66 -23.00 3.31
N ASP A 278 7.19 -23.91 4.18
CA ASP A 278 6.71 -25.24 3.77
C ASP A 278 5.27 -25.24 3.22
N ILE A 279 4.57 -24.12 3.28
CA ILE A 279 3.20 -23.98 2.76
C ILE A 279 3.26 -23.73 1.24
N GLU A 280 2.91 -24.74 0.45
CA GLU A 280 2.98 -24.67 -1.02
C GLU A 280 1.62 -24.51 -1.70
N VAL A 281 0.53 -24.86 -1.00
CA VAL A 281 -0.83 -24.73 -1.51
C VAL A 281 -1.21 -23.26 -1.71
N PRO A 282 -2.13 -22.93 -2.63
CA PRO A 282 -2.70 -21.60 -2.77
C PRO A 282 -3.18 -21.01 -1.43
N VAL A 283 -2.87 -19.72 -1.20
CA VAL A 283 -3.18 -19.00 0.04
C VAL A 283 -3.95 -17.72 -0.25
N LEU A 284 -5.08 -17.52 0.42
CA LEU A 284 -5.74 -16.22 0.54
C LEU A 284 -5.72 -15.78 2.01
N SER A 285 -4.74 -14.95 2.36
CA SER A 285 -4.61 -14.37 3.71
C SER A 285 -5.48 -13.13 3.81
N VAL A 286 -6.39 -13.08 4.78
CA VAL A 286 -7.26 -11.91 5.01
C VAL A 286 -6.90 -11.27 6.35
N ALA A 287 -6.29 -10.09 6.28
CA ALA A 287 -5.87 -9.28 7.41
C ALA A 287 -6.87 -8.17 7.69
N ASN A 288 -7.11 -7.83 8.96
CA ASN A 288 -8.00 -6.73 9.33
C ASN A 288 -7.21 -5.60 9.99
N TRP A 289 -7.36 -4.39 9.49
CA TRP A 289 -6.68 -3.20 10.04
C TRP A 289 -7.03 -2.92 11.50
N GLY A 290 -8.22 -3.35 11.95
CA GLY A 290 -8.67 -3.28 13.35
C GLY A 290 -8.08 -4.34 14.27
N GLY A 291 -7.49 -5.41 13.70
CA GLY A 291 -6.95 -6.56 14.42
C GLY A 291 -5.58 -6.30 15.07
N ILE A 292 -5.33 -5.08 15.58
CA ILE A 292 -4.02 -4.54 15.98
C ILE A 292 -3.40 -5.18 17.24
N LEU A 293 -4.03 -6.22 17.81
CA LEU A 293 -3.66 -6.85 19.08
C LEU A 293 -3.63 -8.38 19.03
N LEU A 294 -3.94 -8.99 17.88
CA LEU A 294 -3.91 -10.44 17.73
C LEU A 294 -3.55 -10.88 16.31
N HIS A 295 -4.43 -10.67 15.33
CA HIS A 295 -4.32 -11.39 14.05
C HIS A 295 -3.65 -10.61 12.92
N LEU A 296 -3.69 -9.27 12.93
CA LEU A 296 -3.19 -8.44 11.83
C LEU A 296 -1.74 -8.78 11.45
N ARG A 297 -0.85 -8.83 12.44
CA ARG A 297 0.55 -9.20 12.22
C ARG A 297 0.67 -10.61 11.65
N GLY A 298 -0.06 -11.57 12.19
CA GLY A 298 0.00 -12.97 11.79
C GLY A 298 -0.41 -13.21 10.34
N ASN A 299 -1.46 -12.55 9.86
CA ASN A 299 -1.86 -12.65 8.45
C ASN A 299 -0.82 -12.08 7.49
N VAL A 300 -0.24 -10.92 7.83
CA VAL A 300 0.78 -10.27 7.01
C VAL A 300 2.07 -11.10 6.98
N GLN A 301 2.54 -11.55 8.15
CA GLN A 301 3.74 -12.39 8.25
C GLN A 301 3.51 -13.79 7.65
N GLY A 302 2.30 -14.34 7.78
CA GLY A 302 1.90 -15.60 7.14
C GLY A 302 1.98 -15.52 5.62
N TYR A 303 1.44 -14.45 5.03
CA TYR A 303 1.55 -14.17 3.59
C TYR A 303 3.02 -14.00 3.16
N LEU A 304 3.80 -13.19 3.87
CA LEU A 304 5.20 -12.97 3.55
C LEU A 304 6.02 -14.26 3.62
N GLY A 305 5.80 -15.06 4.67
CA GLY A 305 6.54 -16.30 4.93
C GLY A 305 6.08 -17.53 4.15
N ALA A 306 4.85 -17.56 3.64
CA ALA A 306 4.34 -18.71 2.90
C ALA A 306 5.16 -18.98 1.62
N GLY A 307 5.56 -20.24 1.41
CA GLY A 307 6.28 -20.70 0.21
C GLY A 307 5.41 -20.81 -1.05
N SER A 308 4.11 -20.54 -0.93
CA SER A 308 3.14 -20.66 -2.01
C SER A 308 3.44 -19.69 -3.15
N LYS A 309 3.33 -20.20 -4.38
CA LYS A 309 3.46 -19.40 -5.60
C LYS A 309 2.20 -18.61 -5.95
N LEU A 310 1.05 -19.03 -5.38
CA LEU A 310 -0.26 -18.42 -5.58
C LEU A 310 -0.75 -17.96 -4.22
N LYS A 311 -0.26 -16.80 -3.78
CA LYS A 311 -0.61 -16.20 -2.50
C LYS A 311 -1.15 -14.81 -2.68
N TYR A 312 -2.18 -14.50 -1.90
CA TYR A 312 -2.92 -13.26 -1.95
C TYR A 312 -3.11 -12.73 -0.53
N LEU A 313 -3.02 -11.41 -0.38
CA LEU A 313 -3.25 -10.68 0.86
C LEU A 313 -4.40 -9.69 0.63
N ARG A 314 -5.40 -9.73 1.50
CA ARG A 314 -6.53 -8.80 1.48
C ARG A 314 -6.58 -8.10 2.81
N PHE A 315 -6.55 -6.77 2.80
CA PHE A 315 -6.81 -5.99 3.99
C PHE A 315 -8.27 -5.57 4.01
N ILE A 316 -8.92 -5.77 5.15
CA ILE A 316 -10.33 -5.41 5.40
C ILE A 316 -10.45 -4.54 6.65
N THR A 317 -11.66 -4.04 6.88
CA THR A 317 -12.08 -3.36 8.12
C THR A 317 -13.33 -4.01 8.70
N GLY A 318 -13.69 -3.60 9.91
CA GLY A 318 -14.88 -4.08 10.62
C GLY A 318 -14.53 -4.95 11.82
N ARG A 319 -15.57 -5.43 12.50
CA ARG A 319 -15.43 -6.36 13.63
C ARG A 319 -14.78 -7.66 13.19
N HIS A 320 -14.17 -8.39 14.11
CA HIS A 320 -13.51 -9.66 13.81
C HIS A 320 -14.42 -10.75 13.21
N ASP A 321 -15.70 -10.75 13.60
CA ASP A 321 -16.62 -11.88 13.39
C ASP A 321 -17.62 -11.70 12.24
N LEU A 322 -17.88 -10.47 11.81
CA LEU A 322 -18.94 -10.15 10.85
C LEU A 322 -18.49 -10.09 9.37
N PRO A 323 -17.34 -9.47 9.03
CA PRO A 323 -16.88 -9.35 7.63
C PRO A 323 -16.75 -10.67 6.90
N PHE A 324 -16.39 -11.75 7.60
CA PHE A 324 -16.34 -13.10 7.06
C PHE A 324 -17.67 -13.54 6.41
N TYR A 325 -18.81 -13.00 6.87
CA TYR A 325 -20.14 -13.35 6.39
C TYR A 325 -20.77 -12.29 5.47
N TYR A 326 -20.07 -11.18 5.17
CA TYR A 326 -20.59 -10.17 4.25
C TYR A 326 -20.67 -10.73 2.83
N PRO A 327 -21.74 -10.41 2.06
CA PRO A 327 -21.93 -10.99 0.72
C PRO A 327 -20.71 -10.88 -0.20
N GLU A 328 -20.07 -9.72 -0.24
CA GLU A 328 -18.87 -9.45 -1.04
C GLU A 328 -17.66 -10.29 -0.62
N GLU A 329 -17.52 -10.54 0.69
CA GLU A 329 -16.41 -11.27 1.28
C GLU A 329 -16.63 -12.80 1.20
N VAL A 330 -17.88 -13.26 1.30
CA VAL A 330 -18.27 -14.65 1.01
C VAL A 330 -18.02 -14.97 -0.46
N GLU A 331 -18.34 -14.06 -1.39
CA GLU A 331 -18.08 -14.29 -2.81
C GLU A 331 -16.57 -14.28 -3.13
N LEU A 332 -15.77 -13.46 -2.44
CA LEU A 332 -14.31 -13.53 -2.49
C LEU A 332 -13.82 -14.94 -2.09
N GLN A 333 -14.24 -15.44 -0.92
CA GLN A 333 -13.89 -16.78 -0.44
C GLN A 333 -14.31 -17.86 -1.45
N LYS A 334 -15.56 -17.79 -1.93
CA LYS A 334 -16.13 -18.78 -2.85
C LYS A 334 -15.40 -18.80 -4.18
N SER A 335 -15.10 -17.65 -4.77
CA SER A 335 -14.39 -17.57 -6.05
C SER A 335 -12.98 -18.16 -5.98
N PHE A 336 -12.28 -17.96 -4.86
CA PHE A 336 -10.97 -18.55 -4.63
C PHE A 336 -11.06 -20.07 -4.43
N LEU A 337 -12.01 -20.54 -3.62
CA LEU A 337 -12.20 -21.98 -3.40
C LEU A 337 -12.65 -22.70 -4.68
N ASP A 338 -13.58 -22.12 -5.45
CA ASP A 338 -14.06 -22.69 -6.70
C ASP A 338 -12.90 -22.92 -7.69
N ALA A 339 -11.97 -21.97 -7.79
CA ALA A 339 -10.79 -22.09 -8.67
C ALA A 339 -9.93 -23.31 -8.33
N PHE A 340 -9.65 -23.56 -7.05
CA PHE A 340 -8.69 -24.61 -6.65
C PHE A 340 -9.32 -25.94 -6.27
N LEU A 341 -10.59 -25.95 -5.85
CA LEU A 341 -11.28 -27.15 -5.40
C LEU A 341 -12.25 -27.70 -6.45
N LYS A 342 -12.80 -26.86 -7.34
CA LYS A 342 -13.69 -27.27 -8.45
C LYS A 342 -13.06 -27.13 -9.83
N GLY A 343 -12.00 -26.33 -9.95
CA GLY A 343 -11.41 -25.97 -11.25
C GLY A 343 -12.23 -24.91 -12.00
N ASP A 344 -13.15 -24.22 -11.33
CA ASP A 344 -13.92 -23.10 -11.88
C ASP A 344 -13.23 -21.78 -11.52
N ASP A 345 -12.25 -21.37 -12.33
CA ASP A 345 -11.45 -20.17 -12.10
C ASP A 345 -11.94 -18.96 -12.91
N ARG A 346 -13.12 -18.45 -12.56
CA ARG A 346 -13.75 -17.29 -13.23
C ARG A 346 -13.02 -15.96 -13.02
N VAL A 347 -12.19 -15.84 -11.98
CA VAL A 347 -11.45 -14.60 -11.64
C VAL A 347 -10.01 -14.66 -12.17
N GLY A 348 -9.42 -15.85 -12.26
CA GLY A 348 -8.04 -16.07 -12.65
C GLY A 348 -7.07 -16.26 -11.47
N TRP A 349 -7.55 -16.75 -10.33
CA TRP A 349 -6.74 -17.04 -9.13
C TRP A 349 -5.63 -18.07 -9.40
N SER A 350 -5.84 -19.00 -10.32
CA SER A 350 -4.86 -20.03 -10.66
C SER A 350 -3.81 -19.55 -11.69
N VAL A 351 -3.99 -18.35 -12.24
CA VAL A 351 -3.14 -17.78 -13.29
C VAL A 351 -2.20 -16.73 -12.67
N PRO A 352 -0.88 -16.99 -12.60
CA PRO A 352 0.07 -16.02 -12.05
C PRO A 352 -0.03 -14.65 -12.73
N GLY A 353 -0.07 -13.59 -11.92
CA GLY A 353 -0.17 -12.20 -12.40
C GLY A 353 -1.56 -11.75 -12.87
N LYS A 354 -2.56 -12.65 -12.94
CA LYS A 354 -3.92 -12.29 -13.37
C LYS A 354 -4.71 -11.54 -12.31
N VAL A 355 -4.52 -11.90 -11.05
CA VAL A 355 -5.12 -11.24 -9.88
C VAL A 355 -4.00 -10.56 -9.09
N SER A 356 -4.26 -9.32 -8.67
CA SER A 356 -3.33 -8.57 -7.84
C SER A 356 -3.03 -9.32 -6.53
N PRO A 357 -1.75 -9.54 -6.20
CA PRO A 357 -1.36 -10.24 -4.98
C PRO A 357 -1.86 -9.54 -3.72
N VAL A 358 -2.05 -8.22 -3.73
CA VAL A 358 -2.44 -7.45 -2.54
C VAL A 358 -3.61 -6.52 -2.86
N THR A 359 -4.61 -6.49 -1.99
CA THR A 359 -5.69 -5.48 -2.03
C THR A 359 -5.73 -4.78 -0.68
N LEU A 360 -5.68 -3.45 -0.69
CA LEU A 360 -5.72 -2.58 0.47
C LEU A 360 -7.12 -1.97 0.63
N THR A 361 -7.62 -1.86 1.86
CA THR A 361 -8.70 -0.93 2.20
C THR A 361 -8.08 0.37 2.72
N LEU A 362 -8.28 1.49 2.03
CA LEU A 362 -7.70 2.79 2.35
C LEU A 362 -8.55 3.54 3.40
N ARG A 363 -8.04 3.64 4.63
CA ARG A 363 -8.67 4.33 5.76
C ARG A 363 -8.51 5.85 5.62
N LYS A 364 -9.37 6.46 4.80
CA LYS A 364 -9.46 7.91 4.57
C LYS A 364 -10.68 8.53 5.26
N GLY A 365 -10.46 9.64 5.95
CA GLY A 365 -11.51 10.37 6.66
C GLY A 365 -12.04 9.66 7.92
N ASN A 366 -12.96 10.32 8.61
CA ASN A 366 -13.58 9.84 9.85
C ASN A 366 -14.98 9.27 9.59
N VAL A 367 -15.05 7.97 9.28
CA VAL A 367 -16.33 7.27 9.05
C VAL A 367 -16.97 6.74 10.34
N GLY A 368 -16.30 6.93 11.48
CA GLY A 368 -16.65 6.31 12.76
C GLY A 368 -16.10 4.90 12.92
N PHE A 369 -16.54 4.21 13.96
CA PHE A 369 -16.17 2.82 14.26
C PHE A 369 -17.44 1.99 14.52
N ASN A 370 -17.34 0.68 14.29
CA ASN A 370 -18.41 -0.29 14.42
C ASN A 370 -19.67 0.06 13.60
N ASP A 371 -19.47 0.63 12.40
CA ASP A 371 -20.52 0.96 11.43
C ASP A 371 -20.13 0.42 10.05
N ALA A 372 -20.55 -0.83 9.78
CA ALA A 372 -20.21 -1.53 8.55
C ALA A 372 -20.73 -0.82 7.29
N GLN A 373 -21.78 0.01 7.37
CA GLN A 373 -22.29 0.73 6.19
C GLN A 373 -21.40 1.93 5.87
N ARG A 374 -20.96 2.68 6.89
CA ARG A 374 -20.04 3.80 6.68
C ARG A 374 -18.64 3.36 6.29
N GLU A 375 -18.16 2.23 6.82
CA GLU A 375 -16.84 1.69 6.45
C GLU A 375 -16.74 1.29 4.97
N LYS A 376 -17.87 1.07 4.27
CA LYS A 376 -17.87 0.88 2.81
C LYS A 376 -17.40 2.11 2.02
N ALA A 377 -17.34 3.27 2.65
CA ALA A 377 -16.77 4.47 2.03
C ALA A 377 -15.24 4.38 1.88
N TYR A 378 -14.57 3.44 2.57
CA TYR A 378 -13.15 3.20 2.36
C TYR A 378 -12.90 2.55 1.01
N GLU A 379 -12.13 3.23 0.17
CA GLU A 379 -11.77 2.75 -1.17
C GLU A 379 -10.85 1.53 -1.08
N LYS A 380 -11.00 0.60 -2.03
CA LYS A 380 -10.07 -0.52 -2.20
C LYS A 380 -9.03 -0.17 -3.27
N ARG A 381 -7.75 -0.47 -3.02
CA ARG A 381 -6.66 -0.30 -3.98
C ARG A 381 -5.88 -1.58 -4.17
N GLU A 382 -5.62 -1.95 -5.42
CA GLU A 382 -4.83 -3.11 -5.78
C GLU A 382 -3.33 -2.79 -5.82
N GLU A 383 -2.49 -3.72 -5.35
CA GLU A 383 -1.04 -3.59 -5.30
C GLU A 383 -0.34 -4.87 -5.78
N SER A 384 0.81 -4.69 -6.43
CA SER A 384 1.60 -5.80 -6.98
C SER A 384 2.37 -6.60 -5.93
N ALA A 385 2.65 -6.01 -4.75
CA ALA A 385 3.36 -6.66 -3.67
C ALA A 385 3.09 -6.01 -2.30
N TRP A 386 3.46 -6.73 -1.23
CA TRP A 386 3.56 -6.20 0.12
C TRP A 386 4.96 -6.50 0.69
N PRO A 387 5.66 -5.53 1.32
CA PRO A 387 5.34 -4.10 1.33
C PRO A 387 5.24 -3.52 -0.08
N ILE A 388 4.59 -2.37 -0.23
CA ILE A 388 4.44 -1.74 -1.55
C ILE A 388 5.84 -1.36 -2.07
N PRO A 389 6.24 -1.72 -3.30
CA PRO A 389 7.59 -1.45 -3.81
C PRO A 389 8.00 0.03 -3.77
N ARG A 390 7.03 0.93 -4.02
CA ARG A 390 7.21 2.39 -3.98
C ARG A 390 7.07 3.03 -2.59
N THR A 391 7.10 2.24 -1.51
CA THR A 391 7.08 2.77 -0.13
C THR A 391 8.41 3.46 0.21
N GLU A 392 8.35 4.75 0.51
CA GLU A 392 9.46 5.53 1.07
C GLU A 392 9.32 5.60 2.60
N TYR A 393 10.27 5.01 3.30
CA TYR A 393 10.32 5.00 4.76
C TYR A 393 10.96 6.29 5.29
N THR A 394 10.14 7.24 5.73
CA THR A 394 10.58 8.56 6.18
C THR A 394 10.72 8.62 7.70
N LYS A 395 11.88 9.06 8.20
CA LYS A 395 12.08 9.29 9.64
C LYS A 395 11.37 10.56 10.08
N PHE A 396 10.51 10.45 11.08
CA PHE A 396 9.98 11.55 11.85
C PHE A 396 10.63 11.54 13.23
N PHE A 397 11.51 12.50 13.49
CA PHE A 397 12.27 12.63 14.71
C PHE A 397 11.41 13.19 15.84
N LEU A 398 11.51 12.55 17.00
CA LEU A 398 10.94 13.05 18.24
C LEU A 398 11.81 14.22 18.72
N THR A 399 11.18 15.25 19.25
CA THR A 399 11.87 16.43 19.81
C THR A 399 11.63 16.54 21.31
N SER A 400 12.57 17.18 22.00
CA SER A 400 12.58 17.33 23.47
C SER A 400 11.41 18.18 24.02
N ASP A 401 10.72 18.90 23.14
CA ASP A 401 9.52 19.71 23.35
C ASP A 401 8.22 19.01 22.90
N LEU A 402 8.27 17.68 22.70
CA LEU A 402 7.13 16.82 22.38
C LEU A 402 6.58 16.98 20.95
N GLY A 403 7.42 17.42 20.01
CA GLY A 403 7.13 17.44 18.58
C GLY A 403 7.58 16.16 17.87
N LEU A 404 7.04 15.97 16.66
CA LEU A 404 7.39 14.89 15.74
C LEU A 404 7.60 15.46 14.33
N THR A 405 8.83 15.45 13.81
CA THR A 405 9.21 16.25 12.62
C THR A 405 10.17 15.54 11.68
N ALA A 406 10.08 15.85 10.37
CA ALA A 406 11.04 15.36 9.38
C ALA A 406 12.37 16.17 9.34
N ALA A 407 12.46 17.30 10.05
CA ALA A 407 13.56 18.26 9.96
C ALA A 407 14.91 17.80 10.55
N GLY A 408 15.04 16.53 10.95
CA GLY A 408 16.24 15.98 11.58
C GLY A 408 16.19 15.94 13.11
N PRO A 409 17.15 15.26 13.77
CA PRO A 409 17.18 15.13 15.22
C PRO A 409 17.56 16.44 15.92
N SER A 410 17.01 16.67 17.11
CA SER A 410 17.42 17.80 17.97
C SER A 410 18.84 17.58 18.51
N SER A 411 19.64 18.66 18.55
CA SER A 411 20.95 18.67 19.20
C SER A 411 20.88 19.00 20.69
N GLU A 412 19.70 19.43 21.19
CA GLU A 412 19.52 19.79 22.58
C GLU A 412 19.58 18.53 23.47
N SER A 413 20.44 18.57 24.50
CA SER A 413 20.50 17.50 25.49
C SER A 413 19.40 17.66 26.53
N LYS A 414 18.45 16.72 26.57
CA LYS A 414 17.32 16.73 27.50
C LYS A 414 16.83 15.32 27.73
N THR A 415 16.23 15.09 28.90
CA THR A 415 15.57 13.82 29.24
C THR A 415 14.08 14.08 29.44
N VAL A 416 13.24 13.26 28.83
CA VAL A 416 11.79 13.25 29.04
C VAL A 416 11.44 11.95 29.77
N SER A 417 10.74 12.06 30.89
CA SER A 417 10.49 10.91 31.78
C SER A 417 9.00 10.70 32.03
N TYR A 418 8.60 9.45 32.16
CA TYR A 418 7.24 9.03 32.50
C TYR A 418 7.26 7.88 33.50
N LYS A 419 6.23 7.78 34.35
CA LYS A 419 6.17 6.75 35.40
C LYS A 419 6.01 5.36 34.76
N ALA A 420 6.77 4.39 35.23
CA ALA A 420 6.64 3.00 34.81
C ALA A 420 5.38 2.35 35.40
N LEU A 421 5.03 1.14 34.92
CA LEU A 421 3.88 0.34 35.36
C LEU A 421 2.52 1.04 35.22
N GLY A 422 2.22 1.52 34.01
CA GLY A 422 0.87 1.95 33.66
C GLY A 422 -0.12 0.77 33.54
N SER A 423 -1.41 1.08 33.69
CA SER A 423 -2.52 0.18 33.36
C SER A 423 -3.55 0.91 32.49
N LEU A 424 -4.54 0.19 31.98
CA LEU A 424 -5.60 0.79 31.16
C LEU A 424 -6.38 1.88 31.92
N GLU A 425 -6.58 1.71 33.23
CA GLU A 425 -7.26 2.65 34.14
C GLU A 425 -6.34 3.76 34.65
N ASN A 426 -5.02 3.55 34.64
CA ASN A 426 -4.02 4.50 35.12
C ASN A 426 -2.86 4.59 34.13
N GLN A 427 -3.15 5.11 32.94
CA GLN A 427 -2.22 5.19 31.83
C GLN A 427 -1.07 6.16 32.16
N LYS A 428 0.16 5.74 31.87
CA LYS A 428 1.37 6.55 32.06
C LYS A 428 2.12 6.59 30.73
N PHE A 429 2.13 7.75 30.09
CA PHE A 429 2.70 7.92 28.78
C PHE A 429 3.22 9.33 28.56
N VAL A 430 3.96 9.48 27.48
CA VAL A 430 4.32 10.74 26.84
C VAL A 430 3.96 10.64 25.35
N SER A 431 3.53 11.75 24.75
CA SER A 431 3.12 11.78 23.35
C SER A 431 3.85 12.87 22.58
N PHE A 432 4.17 12.56 21.33
CA PHE A 432 4.83 13.43 20.37
C PHE A 432 3.91 13.61 19.18
N ALA A 433 3.69 14.85 18.73
CA ALA A 433 2.73 15.14 17.67
C ALA A 433 3.40 15.80 16.47
N THR A 434 2.96 15.43 15.27
CA THR A 434 3.33 16.17 14.07
C THR A 434 2.72 17.57 14.09
N ALA A 435 3.30 18.48 13.33
CA ALA A 435 2.53 19.61 12.83
C ALA A 435 1.31 19.08 12.02
N PRO A 436 0.23 19.87 11.87
CA PRO A 436 -0.80 19.55 10.88
C PRO A 436 -0.14 19.26 9.52
N PHE A 437 -0.48 18.14 8.89
CA PHE A 437 -0.04 17.85 7.53
C PHE A 437 -0.64 18.89 6.58
N GLU A 438 0.15 19.49 5.70
CA GLU A 438 -0.37 20.57 4.85
C GLU A 438 -0.95 20.08 3.52
N GLN A 439 -0.72 18.80 3.23
CA GLN A 439 -1.30 18.07 2.12
C GLN A 439 -1.80 16.72 2.63
N GLU A 440 -2.73 16.14 1.89
CA GLU A 440 -3.13 14.75 2.10
C GLU A 440 -1.90 13.84 2.05
N THR A 441 -1.76 12.98 3.07
CA THR A 441 -0.58 12.12 3.22
C THR A 441 -1.00 10.69 3.52
N GLU A 442 -0.62 9.77 2.65
CA GLU A 442 -0.83 8.35 2.87
C GLU A 442 0.34 7.73 3.65
N ILE A 443 0.00 6.99 4.71
CA ILE A 443 0.92 6.18 5.50
C ILE A 443 0.47 4.73 5.39
N THR A 444 1.18 3.93 4.61
CA THR A 444 0.85 2.52 4.35
C THR A 444 2.09 1.63 4.35
N GLY A 445 2.18 0.73 5.33
CA GLY A 445 3.32 -0.19 5.45
C GLY A 445 3.61 -0.58 6.89
N HIS A 446 4.85 -1.02 7.12
CA HIS A 446 5.36 -1.30 8.47
C HIS A 446 5.88 -0.02 9.13
N VAL A 447 5.83 0.05 10.45
CA VAL A 447 6.28 1.21 11.23
C VAL A 447 7.28 0.73 12.28
N VAL A 448 8.39 1.46 12.43
CA VAL A 448 9.43 1.18 13.43
C VAL A 448 9.74 2.45 14.19
N ALA A 449 9.78 2.36 15.51
CA ALA A 449 10.24 3.44 16.38
C ALA A 449 11.64 3.14 16.93
N HIS A 450 12.60 4.01 16.66
CA HIS A 450 13.94 3.98 17.24
C HIS A 450 13.99 4.92 18.44
N LEU A 451 14.34 4.39 19.62
CA LEU A 451 14.30 5.11 20.89
C LEU A 451 15.57 4.90 21.71
N ASN A 452 16.04 5.95 22.39
CA ASN A 452 17.14 5.92 23.35
C ASN A 452 16.59 6.01 24.78
N VAL A 453 16.52 4.87 25.45
CA VAL A 453 15.78 4.73 26.72
C VAL A 453 16.66 4.32 27.89
N SER A 454 16.29 4.76 29.10
CA SER A 454 16.87 4.26 30.35
C SER A 454 15.81 4.14 31.44
N VAL A 455 16.17 3.50 32.56
CA VAL A 455 15.31 3.37 33.74
C VAL A 455 15.96 4.00 34.98
N THR A 456 15.14 4.68 35.79
CA THR A 456 15.46 5.10 37.15
C THR A 456 14.55 4.32 38.11
N PRO A 457 15.03 3.23 38.74
CA PRO A 457 14.18 2.34 39.52
C PRO A 457 13.77 2.95 40.87
N ASP A 458 12.56 2.62 41.34
CA ASP A 458 12.15 2.89 42.72
C ASP A 458 12.86 1.94 43.72
N ASN A 459 13.23 0.73 43.27
CA ASN A 459 13.86 -0.31 44.07
C ASN A 459 15.34 -0.49 43.68
N THR A 460 16.26 0.18 44.36
CA THR A 460 17.70 0.04 44.09
C THR A 460 18.26 -1.31 44.55
N GLY A 461 19.18 -1.91 43.79
CA GLY A 461 19.86 -3.16 44.17
C GLY A 461 19.21 -4.45 43.66
N HIS A 462 18.17 -4.33 42.84
CA HIS A 462 17.53 -5.44 42.12
C HIS A 462 17.76 -5.33 40.61
N ASP A 463 17.52 -6.42 39.88
CA ASP A 463 17.49 -6.37 38.41
C ASP A 463 16.40 -5.40 37.94
N THR A 464 16.68 -4.66 36.86
CA THR A 464 15.75 -3.70 36.27
C THR A 464 15.42 -4.05 34.82
N ASP A 465 14.30 -3.51 34.31
CA ASP A 465 13.89 -3.68 32.92
C ASP A 465 12.90 -2.58 32.52
N ILE A 466 12.62 -2.47 31.22
CA ILE A 466 11.70 -1.49 30.65
C ILE A 466 10.75 -2.23 29.71
N ASP A 467 9.45 -2.05 29.93
CA ASP A 467 8.42 -2.42 28.95
C ASP A 467 7.95 -1.15 28.24
N LEU A 468 8.07 -1.15 26.91
CA LEU A 468 7.63 -0.09 26.02
C LEU A 468 6.34 -0.50 25.32
N PHE A 469 5.32 0.34 25.43
CA PHE A 469 4.05 0.25 24.73
C PHE A 469 3.95 1.48 23.84
N VAL A 470 3.87 1.30 22.53
CA VAL A 470 3.83 2.45 21.60
C VAL A 470 2.53 2.43 20.80
N THR A 471 1.95 3.61 20.59
CA THR A 471 0.68 3.76 19.87
C THR A 471 0.83 4.90 18.85
N LEU A 472 0.44 4.65 17.60
CA LEU A 472 0.16 5.73 16.64
C LEU A 472 -1.32 6.05 16.67
N ARG A 473 -1.64 7.34 16.65
CA ARG A 473 -3.00 7.89 16.62
C ARG A 473 -3.14 8.86 15.47
N HIS A 474 -4.34 8.90 14.90
CA HIS A 474 -4.71 9.82 13.82
C HIS A 474 -5.67 10.86 14.37
N ILE A 475 -5.30 12.13 14.26
CA ILE A 475 -6.14 13.26 14.64
C ILE A 475 -6.62 13.95 13.37
N ASP A 476 -7.93 14.14 13.23
CA ASP A 476 -8.53 14.81 12.09
C ASP A 476 -8.27 16.33 12.11
N PRO A 477 -8.58 17.06 11.02
CA PRO A 477 -8.38 18.52 10.96
C PRO A 477 -9.20 19.32 11.98
N THR A 478 -10.21 18.72 12.62
CA THR A 478 -11.00 19.36 13.69
C THR A 478 -10.36 19.20 15.06
N GLY A 479 -9.28 18.41 15.16
CA GLY A 479 -8.59 18.11 16.40
C GLY A 479 -9.16 16.90 17.16
N GLN A 480 -10.05 16.13 16.55
CA GLN A 480 -10.61 14.92 17.15
C GLN A 480 -9.82 13.68 16.73
N GLU A 481 -9.66 12.72 17.65
CA GLU A 481 -9.05 11.43 17.29
C GLU A 481 -10.03 10.61 16.42
N VAL A 482 -9.50 10.09 15.31
CA VAL A 482 -10.20 9.15 14.44
C VAL A 482 -10.02 7.76 15.00
N PHE A 483 -11.13 7.15 15.42
CA PHE A 483 -11.14 5.76 15.86
C PHE A 483 -11.53 4.82 14.74
N TYR A 484 -10.93 3.64 14.77
CA TYR A 484 -11.24 2.54 13.86
C TYR A 484 -11.94 1.42 14.61
N THR A 485 -12.60 0.53 13.86
CA THR A 485 -13.27 -0.65 14.43
C THR A 485 -12.23 -1.67 14.88
N GLY A 486 -12.15 -1.92 16.19
CA GLY A 486 -11.33 -2.98 16.77
C GLY A 486 -11.97 -4.36 16.69
N THR A 487 -11.23 -5.37 17.15
CA THR A 487 -11.65 -6.79 17.15
C THR A 487 -13.05 -7.01 17.74
N ALA A 488 -13.40 -6.33 18.85
CA ALA A 488 -14.70 -6.50 19.49
C ALA A 488 -15.76 -5.46 19.06
N GLY A 489 -15.44 -4.62 18.06
CA GLY A 489 -16.24 -3.46 17.69
C GLY A 489 -15.98 -2.25 18.58
N ASP A 490 -14.94 -2.30 19.39
CA ASP A 490 -14.48 -1.21 20.24
C ASP A 490 -13.68 -0.16 19.44
N PRO A 491 -13.65 1.11 19.88
CA PRO A 491 -12.86 2.14 19.22
C PRO A 491 -11.38 1.95 19.51
N VAL A 492 -10.59 1.68 18.47
CA VAL A 492 -9.13 1.50 18.57
C VAL A 492 -8.36 2.63 17.87
N PRO A 493 -7.13 2.95 18.33
CA PRO A 493 -6.25 3.88 17.65
C PRO A 493 -5.73 3.29 16.32
N LEU A 494 -4.89 4.04 15.61
CA LEU A 494 -4.42 3.66 14.28
C LEU A 494 -3.67 2.32 14.27
N VAL A 495 -2.67 2.17 15.14
CA VAL A 495 -1.88 0.94 15.31
C VAL A 495 -1.04 0.98 16.59
N LYS A 496 -0.57 -0.20 17.07
CA LYS A 496 0.23 -0.37 18.28
C LYS A 496 1.49 -1.21 18.05
N GLY A 497 2.41 -1.14 19.01
CA GLY A 497 3.65 -1.90 19.07
C GLY A 497 4.16 -2.08 20.49
N TRP A 498 5.05 -3.05 20.69
CA TRP A 498 5.55 -3.45 22.01
C TRP A 498 7.01 -3.88 21.97
N LEU A 499 7.73 -3.62 23.07
CA LEU A 499 9.06 -4.18 23.30
C LEU A 499 9.38 -4.26 24.79
N ARG A 500 9.79 -5.44 25.27
CA ARG A 500 10.58 -5.58 26.48
C ARG A 500 12.05 -5.31 26.16
N VAL A 501 12.65 -4.29 26.78
CA VAL A 501 13.99 -3.82 26.44
C VAL A 501 15.06 -4.87 26.71
N SER A 502 14.88 -5.78 27.68
CA SER A 502 15.80 -6.92 27.82
C SER A 502 15.85 -7.83 26.59
N ASN A 503 14.81 -7.83 25.76
CA ASN A 503 14.71 -8.60 24.52
C ASN A 503 15.04 -7.76 23.28
N ARG A 504 15.78 -6.65 23.44
CA ARG A 504 16.06 -5.70 22.35
C ARG A 504 16.92 -6.25 21.21
N LYS A 505 17.67 -7.33 21.42
CA LYS A 505 18.60 -7.91 20.44
C LYS A 505 17.90 -8.17 19.10
N VAL A 506 18.38 -7.48 18.08
CA VAL A 506 17.99 -7.68 16.68
C VAL A 506 19.01 -8.63 16.04
N HIS A 507 18.52 -9.53 15.20
CA HIS A 507 19.37 -10.44 14.42
C HIS A 507 19.58 -9.88 13.02
N ASP A 508 20.52 -8.96 12.87
CA ASP A 508 20.82 -8.27 11.61
C ASP A 508 21.23 -9.24 10.49
N GLU A 509 21.81 -10.38 10.85
CA GLU A 509 22.19 -11.46 9.94
C GLU A 509 21.01 -12.26 9.40
N ASN A 510 19.84 -12.18 10.03
CA ASN A 510 18.67 -12.96 9.63
C ASN A 510 18.02 -12.34 8.38
N PRO A 511 17.72 -13.12 7.31
CA PRO A 511 17.11 -12.59 6.09
C PRO A 511 15.72 -11.98 6.30
N ARG A 512 15.04 -12.32 7.41
CA ARG A 512 13.76 -11.73 7.80
C ARG A 512 13.92 -10.34 8.43
N HIS A 513 15.12 -9.99 8.88
CA HIS A 513 15.42 -8.62 9.32
C HIS A 513 15.33 -7.65 8.14
N LYS A 514 14.62 -6.54 8.37
CA LYS A 514 14.53 -5.40 7.47
C LYS A 514 14.59 -4.14 8.31
N SER A 515 15.07 -3.03 7.72
CA SER A 515 15.09 -1.73 8.40
C SER A 515 13.70 -1.27 8.86
N TRP A 516 12.65 -1.74 8.18
CA TRP A 516 11.25 -1.49 8.48
C TRP A 516 10.55 -2.62 9.25
N LEU A 517 11.26 -3.69 9.61
CA LEU A 517 10.74 -4.80 10.41
C LEU A 517 11.89 -5.47 11.17
N PRO A 518 12.21 -5.01 12.39
CA PRO A 518 13.32 -5.55 13.17
C PRO A 518 13.03 -6.99 13.58
N HIS A 519 13.82 -7.94 13.07
CA HIS A 519 13.68 -9.36 13.40
C HIS A 519 14.38 -9.72 14.71
N ARG A 520 13.66 -10.40 15.60
CA ARG A 520 14.14 -10.88 16.89
C ARG A 520 13.75 -12.33 17.07
N GLU A 521 14.63 -13.19 17.57
CA GLU A 521 14.33 -14.60 17.80
C GLU A 521 13.65 -14.87 19.16
N TYR A 522 13.82 -13.98 20.14
CA TYR A 522 13.32 -14.10 21.51
C TYR A 522 13.80 -15.38 22.21
N LEU A 523 15.06 -15.75 22.03
CA LEU A 523 15.68 -16.88 22.72
C LEU A 523 16.16 -16.46 24.11
N SER A 524 16.24 -17.41 25.03
CA SER A 524 16.79 -17.18 26.37
C SER A 524 18.23 -16.63 26.33
N THR A 525 19.01 -17.02 25.32
CA THR A 525 20.38 -16.54 25.06
C THR A 525 20.45 -15.14 24.46
N ASP A 526 19.34 -14.58 24.00
CA ASP A 526 19.28 -13.23 23.42
C ASP A 526 19.06 -12.14 24.46
N VAL A 527 18.77 -12.53 25.71
CA VAL A 527 18.46 -11.59 26.79
C VAL A 527 19.67 -10.71 27.09
N GLN A 528 19.47 -9.40 26.96
CA GLN A 528 20.44 -8.37 27.31
C GLN A 528 19.95 -7.62 28.54
N PRO A 529 20.59 -7.75 29.72
CA PRO A 529 20.15 -7.06 30.93
C PRO A 529 20.05 -5.54 30.75
N VAL A 530 19.15 -4.93 31.51
CA VAL A 530 18.94 -3.48 31.57
C VAL A 530 19.41 -3.00 32.94
N LYS A 531 20.38 -2.09 32.97
CA LYS A 531 20.94 -1.51 34.19
C LYS A 531 20.38 -0.11 34.41
N ALA A 532 20.14 0.23 35.68
CA ALA A 532 19.71 1.56 36.07
C ALA A 532 20.65 2.65 35.55
N GLY A 533 20.08 3.67 34.91
CA GLY A 533 20.82 4.82 34.37
C GLY A 533 21.58 4.59 33.04
N GLU A 534 21.76 3.36 32.57
CA GLU A 534 22.39 3.10 31.27
C GLU A 534 21.41 3.36 30.12
N ILE A 535 21.88 4.01 29.04
CA ILE A 535 21.06 4.37 27.88
C ILE A 535 21.16 3.25 26.84
N TYR A 536 19.99 2.77 26.38
CA TYR A 536 19.88 1.72 25.37
C TYR A 536 19.14 2.25 24.15
N ALA A 537 19.76 2.12 22.97
CA ALA A 537 19.10 2.30 21.69
C ALA A 537 18.28 1.05 21.36
N VAL A 538 17.00 1.21 21.01
CA VAL A 538 16.08 0.10 20.72
C VAL A 538 15.16 0.41 19.55
N ASP A 539 14.87 -0.61 18.75
CA ASP A 539 13.89 -0.55 17.65
C ASP A 539 12.59 -1.27 18.03
N VAL A 540 11.51 -0.53 18.24
CA VAL A 540 10.19 -1.08 18.56
C VAL A 540 9.41 -1.31 17.27
N GLU A 541 8.98 -2.55 17.03
CA GLU A 541 8.06 -2.89 15.94
C GLU A 541 6.67 -2.38 16.30
N LEU A 542 6.09 -1.55 15.43
CA LEU A 542 4.66 -1.35 15.35
C LEU A 542 4.11 -2.23 14.23
N TRP A 543 2.89 -2.74 14.42
CA TRP A 543 2.25 -3.60 13.43
C TRP A 543 1.98 -2.83 12.12
N PRO A 544 1.79 -3.53 10.99
CA PRO A 544 1.52 -2.88 9.72
C PRO A 544 0.23 -2.06 9.79
N THR A 545 0.19 -0.94 9.07
CA THR A 545 -0.95 -0.02 9.11
C THR A 545 -1.19 0.63 7.74
N ASN A 546 -2.38 1.22 7.60
CA ASN A 546 -2.77 2.12 6.52
C ASN A 546 -3.56 3.30 7.09
N VAL A 547 -3.30 4.52 6.65
CA VAL A 547 -4.17 5.70 6.83
C VAL A 547 -3.89 6.72 5.74
N VAL A 548 -4.94 7.42 5.30
CA VAL A 548 -4.82 8.65 4.50
C VAL A 548 -5.17 9.81 5.43
N VAL A 549 -4.15 10.56 5.83
CA VAL A 549 -4.28 11.72 6.72
C VAL A 549 -4.67 12.92 5.88
N ASP A 550 -5.84 13.52 6.17
CA ASP A 550 -6.31 14.70 5.48
C ASP A 550 -5.42 15.92 5.76
N LYS A 551 -5.42 16.90 4.85
CA LYS A 551 -4.83 18.22 5.11
C LYS A 551 -5.38 18.81 6.41
N GLY A 552 -4.51 19.23 7.30
CA GLY A 552 -4.81 19.74 8.64
C GLY A 552 -4.84 18.66 9.72
N GLY A 553 -4.87 17.38 9.35
CA GLY A 553 -4.78 16.25 10.25
C GLY A 553 -3.38 16.09 10.84
N LYS A 554 -3.24 15.28 11.89
CA LYS A 554 -1.97 15.02 12.57
C LYS A 554 -1.78 13.54 12.86
N ILE A 555 -0.52 13.16 13.01
CA ILE A 555 -0.13 11.90 13.62
C ILE A 555 0.40 12.19 15.02
N VAL A 556 -0.03 11.39 15.99
CA VAL A 556 0.48 11.41 17.36
C VAL A 556 1.12 10.06 17.67
N PHE A 557 2.37 10.10 18.11
CA PHE A 557 3.14 8.95 18.56
C PHE A 557 3.24 8.96 20.09
N GLU A 558 2.62 7.98 20.73
CA GLU A 558 2.56 7.81 22.18
C GLU A 558 3.54 6.71 22.62
N ILE A 559 4.29 6.97 23.70
CA ILE A 559 5.15 5.99 24.38
C ILE A 559 4.65 5.85 25.81
N ALA A 560 4.24 4.64 26.18
CA ALA A 560 3.64 4.30 27.46
C ALA A 560 4.39 3.17 28.17
N SER A 561 4.13 3.03 29.47
CA SER A 561 4.67 1.94 30.31
C SER A 561 3.65 0.83 30.61
N GLY A 562 2.53 0.81 29.90
CA GLY A 562 1.45 -0.16 30.03
C GLY A 562 0.39 0.02 28.95
N ASP A 563 -0.62 -0.84 28.94
CA ASP A 563 -1.70 -0.77 27.96
C ASP A 563 -2.47 0.55 28.04
N THR A 564 -2.69 1.17 26.88
CA THR A 564 -3.51 2.39 26.73
C THR A 564 -4.80 2.09 25.99
N GLN A 565 -5.63 3.12 25.74
CA GLN A 565 -6.90 3.00 25.03
C GLN A 565 -6.80 2.12 23.76
N GLY A 566 -7.84 1.33 23.51
CA GLY A 566 -7.93 0.38 22.39
C GLY A 566 -7.36 -1.00 22.70
N SER A 567 -6.87 -1.27 23.91
CA SER A 567 -6.31 -2.59 24.28
C SER A 567 -7.37 -3.61 24.72
N GLY A 568 -8.57 -3.16 25.14
CA GLY A 568 -9.70 -4.04 25.48
C GLY A 568 -9.33 -5.18 26.42
N ILE A 569 -9.58 -6.42 25.96
CA ILE A 569 -9.23 -7.65 26.69
C ILE A 569 -7.79 -8.14 26.43
N PHE A 570 -7.04 -7.49 25.56
CA PHE A 570 -5.67 -7.85 25.14
C PHE A 570 -4.61 -7.13 25.98
N GLN A 571 -4.69 -7.28 27.29
CA GLN A 571 -3.82 -6.58 28.24
C GLN A 571 -2.61 -7.41 28.70
N HIS A 572 -1.57 -6.70 29.12
CA HIS A 572 -0.27 -7.14 29.59
C HIS A 572 -0.08 -6.77 31.07
N SER A 573 -0.87 -7.41 31.95
CA SER A 573 -1.04 -7.03 33.36
C SER A 573 -0.65 -8.13 34.35
N SER A 574 0.13 -9.14 33.94
CA SER A 574 0.63 -10.16 34.87
C SER A 574 1.68 -9.58 35.82
N ASP A 575 1.40 -9.59 37.13
CA ASP A 575 2.36 -9.20 38.17
C ASP A 575 3.55 -10.18 38.28
N VAL A 576 3.43 -11.39 37.71
CA VAL A 576 4.51 -12.38 37.66
C VAL A 576 5.48 -12.09 36.53
N ASP A 577 4.97 -11.67 35.36
CA ASP A 577 5.77 -11.26 34.22
C ASP A 577 6.33 -9.83 34.38
N ARG A 578 5.56 -8.95 35.04
CA ARG A 578 5.85 -7.52 35.21
C ARG A 578 5.91 -7.09 36.70
N PRO A 579 6.71 -7.76 37.55
CA PRO A 579 6.69 -7.49 39.00
C PRO A 579 7.20 -6.08 39.32
N ALA A 580 6.53 -5.41 40.25
CA ALA A 580 6.86 -4.04 40.65
C ALA A 580 8.31 -3.86 41.09
N ILE A 581 8.90 -4.88 41.72
CA ILE A 581 10.30 -4.84 42.17
C ILE A 581 11.30 -4.65 41.03
N LYS A 582 10.97 -5.08 39.80
CA LYS A 582 11.83 -5.00 38.61
C LYS A 582 11.54 -3.75 37.76
N PHE A 583 10.27 -3.36 37.66
CA PHE A 583 9.80 -2.36 36.68
C PHE A 583 9.37 -1.02 37.30
N ALA A 584 9.11 -0.92 38.60
CA ALA A 584 8.66 0.34 39.22
C ALA A 584 9.77 1.39 39.20
N GLY A 585 9.44 2.63 38.82
CA GLY A 585 10.41 3.70 38.63
C GLY A 585 9.95 4.74 37.62
N LEU A 586 10.92 5.39 36.99
CA LEU A 586 10.74 6.26 35.83
C LEU A 586 11.40 5.62 34.60
N ASN A 587 10.67 5.59 33.49
CA ASN A 587 11.23 5.35 32.17
C ASN A 587 11.64 6.70 31.59
N ASN A 588 12.81 6.75 30.96
CA ASN A 588 13.41 7.97 30.42
C ASN A 588 13.66 7.82 28.93
N ILE A 589 13.42 8.90 28.17
CA ILE A 589 13.81 9.06 26.76
C ILE A 589 14.86 10.16 26.71
N HIS A 590 16.00 9.88 26.07
CA HIS A 590 17.16 10.78 26.05
C HIS A 590 17.35 11.42 24.68
N PHE A 591 17.49 12.75 24.69
CA PHE A 591 17.81 13.58 23.54
C PHE A 591 19.21 14.16 23.71
N GLY A 592 19.92 14.39 22.60
CA GLY A 592 21.23 15.00 22.59
C GLY A 592 22.08 14.54 21.39
N GLN A 593 23.31 15.05 21.33
CA GLN A 593 24.24 14.72 20.24
C GLN A 593 24.49 13.20 20.18
N GLY A 594 24.21 12.60 19.02
CA GLY A 594 24.37 11.15 18.78
C GLY A 594 23.20 10.28 19.27
N LEU A 595 22.15 10.87 19.84
CA LEU A 595 20.94 10.16 20.31
C LEU A 595 19.74 10.52 19.44
N GLU A 596 19.57 9.80 18.33
CA GLU A 596 18.40 9.97 17.47
C GLU A 596 17.19 9.25 18.08
N ASN A 597 16.03 9.91 18.15
CA ASN A 597 14.77 9.25 18.45
C ASN A 597 13.83 9.53 17.29
N TYR A 598 13.27 8.51 16.67
CA TYR A 598 12.38 8.70 15.52
C TYR A 598 11.35 7.58 15.40
N VAL A 599 10.25 7.87 14.71
CA VAL A 599 9.35 6.87 14.13
C VAL A 599 9.48 6.91 12.62
N THR A 600 9.54 5.76 11.98
CA THR A 600 9.63 5.65 10.53
C THR A 600 8.22 5.48 9.96
N LEU A 601 7.74 6.47 9.20
CA LEU A 601 6.44 6.45 8.56
C LEU A 601 6.58 6.02 7.08
N PRO A 602 5.85 4.98 6.63
CA PRO A 602 5.91 4.49 5.25
C PRO A 602 5.01 5.31 4.32
N HIS A 603 5.59 6.25 3.58
CA HIS A 603 4.86 7.04 2.58
C HIS A 603 4.76 6.26 1.26
N ALA A 604 3.55 6.02 0.76
CA ALA A 604 3.38 5.54 -0.60
C ALA A 604 3.45 6.74 -1.55
N LYS A 605 4.44 6.79 -2.45
CA LYS A 605 4.52 7.88 -3.44
C LYS A 605 3.38 7.75 -4.45
N MET A 606 2.90 8.88 -4.99
CA MET A 606 1.97 8.87 -6.12
C MET A 606 2.62 8.15 -7.32
N SER A 607 2.02 7.03 -7.72
CA SER A 607 2.33 6.35 -8.98
C SER A 607 1.48 6.99 -10.06
N PHE A 608 2.08 7.56 -11.11
CA PHE A 608 1.37 7.98 -12.34
C PHE A 608 0.91 6.78 -13.18
N SER A 609 0.58 5.66 -12.55
CA SER A 609 0.29 4.38 -13.21
C SER A 609 -0.90 4.51 -14.16
N GLU A 610 -1.91 5.25 -13.73
CA GLU A 610 -3.12 5.59 -14.45
C GLU A 610 -2.87 6.49 -15.65
N HIS A 611 -1.69 7.10 -15.81
CA HIS A 611 -1.35 7.84 -17.02
C HIS A 611 -0.93 6.93 -18.18
N PHE A 612 -0.66 5.64 -17.95
CA PHE A 612 0.00 4.77 -18.92
C PHE A 612 -0.77 3.46 -19.18
N SER A 613 -2.00 3.56 -19.67
CA SER A 613 -2.76 2.37 -20.10
C SER A 613 -2.31 1.86 -21.48
N LEU A 614 -2.89 0.74 -21.92
CA LEU A 614 -2.77 0.27 -23.31
C LEU A 614 -3.24 1.31 -24.33
N ALA A 615 -4.08 2.28 -23.95
CA ALA A 615 -4.51 3.35 -24.83
C ALA A 615 -3.43 4.44 -25.02
N ASN A 616 -2.38 4.47 -24.19
CA ASN A 616 -1.29 5.42 -24.31
C ASN A 616 -0.16 4.88 -25.20
N ILE A 617 0.65 3.96 -24.67
CA ILE A 617 1.87 3.40 -25.28
C ILE A 617 2.80 4.51 -25.79
N PRO A 618 3.41 5.27 -24.87
CA PRO A 618 4.35 6.32 -25.26
C PRO A 618 5.71 5.74 -25.68
N TYR A 619 6.52 6.54 -26.36
CA TYR A 619 7.90 6.18 -26.68
C TYR A 619 8.87 6.97 -25.81
N GLY A 620 9.86 6.31 -25.23
CA GLY A 620 10.91 6.94 -24.44
C GLY A 620 12.25 6.25 -24.63
N ILE A 621 13.27 6.82 -23.99
CA ILE A 621 14.57 6.19 -23.87
C ILE A 621 14.85 5.92 -22.40
N ALA A 622 15.21 4.68 -22.09
CA ALA A 622 15.43 4.21 -20.74
C ALA A 622 16.72 3.39 -20.66
N SER A 623 17.22 3.16 -19.45
CA SER A 623 18.20 2.13 -19.14
C SER A 623 17.92 1.55 -17.76
N THR A 624 18.50 0.39 -17.45
CA THR A 624 18.49 -0.20 -16.10
C THR A 624 19.93 -0.60 -15.74
N ALA A 625 20.13 -1.22 -14.58
CA ALA A 625 21.44 -1.82 -14.26
C ALA A 625 21.86 -2.93 -15.23
N GLU A 626 20.88 -3.62 -15.85
CA GLU A 626 21.08 -4.80 -16.69
C GLU A 626 20.86 -4.52 -18.18
N HIS A 627 20.10 -3.47 -18.52
CA HIS A 627 19.77 -3.10 -19.89
C HIS A 627 20.40 -1.74 -20.25
N PRO A 628 21.18 -1.64 -21.33
CA PRO A 628 21.78 -0.38 -21.77
C PRO A 628 20.71 0.63 -22.22
N LYS A 629 21.13 1.85 -22.56
CA LYS A 629 20.24 2.88 -23.09
C LYS A 629 19.54 2.40 -24.38
N GLY A 630 18.21 2.37 -24.40
CA GLY A 630 17.45 1.88 -25.55
C GLY A 630 16.00 2.36 -25.58
N VAL A 631 15.32 2.09 -26.71
CA VAL A 631 13.93 2.47 -26.93
C VAL A 631 13.01 1.64 -26.04
N ALA A 632 12.16 2.33 -25.29
CA ALA A 632 11.22 1.71 -24.37
C ALA A 632 9.82 2.34 -24.47
N THR A 633 8.83 1.61 -23.97
CA THR A 633 7.49 2.12 -23.70
C THR A 633 7.12 1.91 -22.23
N ARG A 634 6.07 2.60 -21.77
CA ARG A 634 5.56 2.51 -20.40
C ARG A 634 4.13 2.00 -20.38
N ILE A 635 3.85 1.08 -19.46
CA ILE A 635 2.51 0.56 -19.16
C ILE A 635 2.34 0.42 -17.64
N GLY A 636 1.42 1.20 -17.05
CA GLY A 636 1.31 1.36 -15.61
C GLY A 636 2.62 1.83 -14.98
N ASP A 637 3.10 1.07 -14.00
CA ASP A 637 4.39 1.28 -13.34
C ASP A 637 5.52 0.41 -13.91
N LEU A 638 5.33 -0.15 -15.10
CA LEU A 638 6.33 -0.96 -15.79
C LEU A 638 6.84 -0.27 -17.05
N VAL A 639 8.12 -0.48 -17.33
CA VAL A 639 8.80 -0.07 -18.56
C VAL A 639 9.23 -1.31 -19.32
N VAL A 640 8.98 -1.32 -20.62
CA VAL A 640 9.35 -2.44 -21.50
C VAL A 640 10.28 -1.94 -22.59
N PHE A 641 11.44 -2.58 -22.73
CA PHE A 641 12.38 -2.32 -23.82
C PHE A 641 11.89 -2.97 -25.11
N LEU A 642 11.63 -2.16 -26.13
CA LEU A 642 10.90 -2.62 -27.32
C LEU A 642 11.73 -3.57 -28.20
N ALA A 643 13.06 -3.45 -28.17
CA ALA A 643 13.95 -4.36 -28.89
C ALA A 643 13.87 -5.81 -28.39
N ASP A 644 13.55 -6.00 -27.10
CA ASP A 644 13.54 -7.32 -26.44
C ASP A 644 12.22 -8.08 -26.64
N MET A 645 11.20 -7.40 -27.14
CA MET A 645 9.84 -7.94 -27.26
C MET A 645 9.65 -8.86 -28.47
N GLY A 646 10.58 -8.86 -29.43
CA GLY A 646 10.42 -9.63 -30.67
C GLY A 646 9.20 -9.21 -31.48
N LEU A 647 8.88 -7.91 -31.49
CA LEU A 647 7.72 -7.34 -32.19
C LEU A 647 7.78 -7.66 -33.68
N ASP A 648 6.63 -7.91 -34.31
CA ASP A 648 6.56 -7.95 -35.78
C ASP A 648 6.69 -6.51 -36.32
N ALA A 649 7.80 -6.21 -37.00
CA ALA A 649 8.06 -4.88 -37.55
C ALA A 649 9.04 -4.94 -38.72
N SER A 650 9.03 -3.91 -39.57
CA SER A 650 9.97 -3.78 -40.68
C SER A 650 11.42 -3.75 -40.19
N LYS A 651 12.37 -4.13 -41.07
CA LYS A 651 13.81 -4.09 -40.73
C LYS A 651 14.27 -2.69 -40.29
N GLN A 652 13.66 -1.64 -40.87
CA GLN A 652 13.95 -0.26 -40.51
C GLN A 652 13.50 0.06 -39.09
N VAL A 653 12.27 -0.35 -38.72
CA VAL A 653 11.75 -0.19 -37.34
C VAL A 653 12.62 -0.97 -36.36
N GLN A 654 12.95 -2.23 -36.64
CA GLN A 654 13.80 -3.04 -35.76
C GLN A 654 15.17 -2.39 -35.50
N ALA A 655 15.79 -1.85 -36.54
CA ALA A 655 17.06 -1.13 -36.41
C ALA A 655 16.92 0.15 -35.58
N ALA A 656 15.78 0.84 -35.69
CA ALA A 656 15.48 2.05 -34.92
C ALA A 656 15.23 1.76 -33.43
N LEU A 657 14.60 0.63 -33.08
CA LEU A 657 14.33 0.23 -31.69
C LEU A 657 15.62 -0.04 -30.89
N SER A 658 16.73 -0.30 -31.56
CA SER A 658 18.05 -0.52 -30.94
C SER A 658 18.89 0.75 -30.78
N GLN A 659 18.35 1.93 -31.14
CA GLN A 659 19.09 3.19 -31.09
C GLN A 659 19.05 3.83 -29.69
N PRO A 660 20.09 4.60 -29.32
CA PRO A 660 20.14 5.29 -28.02
C PRO A 660 19.29 6.56 -27.97
N THR A 661 18.60 6.93 -29.06
CA THR A 661 17.64 8.03 -29.14
C THR A 661 16.48 7.67 -30.06
N LEU A 662 15.34 8.34 -29.90
CA LEU A 662 14.17 8.11 -30.72
C LEU A 662 14.29 8.69 -32.14
N ASN A 663 15.33 9.45 -32.50
CA ASN A 663 15.41 10.13 -33.80
C ASN A 663 15.25 9.17 -34.98
N ALA A 664 15.88 8.00 -34.95
CA ALA A 664 15.74 7.01 -36.02
C ALA A 664 14.31 6.46 -36.13
N LEU A 665 13.63 6.29 -34.99
CA LEU A 665 12.24 5.85 -34.95
C LEU A 665 11.29 6.97 -35.40
N ALA A 666 11.52 8.20 -34.94
CA ALA A 666 10.73 9.38 -35.24
C ALA A 666 10.78 9.78 -36.72
N ALA A 667 11.87 9.44 -37.43
CA ALA A 667 12.01 9.63 -38.87
C ALA A 667 11.19 8.64 -39.72
N ILE A 668 10.64 7.58 -39.13
CA ILE A 668 9.84 6.58 -39.85
C ILE A 668 8.45 7.14 -40.16
N GLY A 669 7.90 6.77 -41.32
CA GLY A 669 6.58 7.20 -41.75
C GLY A 669 5.45 6.80 -40.79
N LYS A 670 4.42 7.64 -40.70
CA LYS A 670 3.30 7.48 -39.75
C LYS A 670 2.59 6.13 -39.84
N ASP A 671 2.44 5.56 -41.02
CA ASP A 671 1.76 4.26 -41.19
C ASP A 671 2.52 3.10 -40.53
N GLU A 672 3.86 3.08 -40.64
CA GLU A 672 4.69 2.09 -39.94
C GLU A 672 4.68 2.32 -38.43
N LEU A 673 4.67 3.57 -37.97
CA LEU A 673 4.57 3.89 -36.54
C LEU A 673 3.20 3.50 -35.94
N ARG A 674 2.11 3.69 -36.69
CA ARG A 674 0.76 3.24 -36.30
C ARG A 674 0.70 1.71 -36.19
N MET A 675 1.31 1.01 -37.16
CA MET A 675 1.40 -0.44 -37.15
C MET A 675 2.26 -0.95 -35.98
N LEU A 676 3.42 -0.33 -35.73
CA LEU A 676 4.26 -0.65 -34.57
C LEU A 676 3.48 -0.47 -33.27
N ARG A 677 2.81 0.68 -33.08
CA ARG A 677 2.01 0.95 -31.88
C ARG A 677 0.94 -0.11 -31.68
N LYS A 678 0.21 -0.49 -32.74
CA LYS A 678 -0.78 -1.56 -32.69
C LYS A 678 -0.15 -2.89 -32.29
N ASN A 679 1.00 -3.23 -32.85
CA ASN A 679 1.71 -4.47 -32.53
C ASN A 679 2.20 -4.49 -31.07
N ILE A 680 2.65 -3.35 -30.54
CA ILE A 680 2.98 -3.19 -29.11
C ILE A 680 1.73 -3.38 -28.27
N GLN A 681 0.61 -2.72 -28.59
CA GLN A 681 -0.65 -2.86 -27.87
C GLN A 681 -1.14 -4.32 -27.86
N THR A 682 -1.10 -5.01 -29.01
CA THR A 682 -1.45 -6.43 -29.10
C THR A 682 -0.52 -7.27 -28.23
N THR A 683 0.79 -7.04 -28.29
CA THR A 683 1.78 -7.82 -27.54
C THR A 683 1.66 -7.58 -26.03
N LEU A 684 1.46 -6.33 -25.59
CA LEU A 684 1.30 -5.96 -24.17
C LEU A 684 -0.10 -6.26 -23.62
N SER A 685 -1.09 -6.58 -24.47
CA SER A 685 -2.38 -7.09 -24.00
C SER A 685 -2.24 -8.47 -23.34
N ASP A 686 -1.18 -9.21 -23.68
CA ASP A 686 -0.79 -10.43 -22.98
C ASP A 686 0.04 -10.10 -21.73
N GLN A 687 -0.58 -10.28 -20.57
CA GLN A 687 0.05 -10.02 -19.27
C GLN A 687 1.29 -10.89 -19.00
N SER A 688 1.43 -12.04 -19.68
CA SER A 688 2.62 -12.86 -19.56
C SER A 688 3.86 -12.19 -20.17
N VAL A 689 3.68 -11.43 -21.26
CA VAL A 689 4.76 -10.62 -21.85
C VAL A 689 5.12 -9.48 -20.92
N VAL A 690 4.13 -8.76 -20.40
CA VAL A 690 4.33 -7.65 -19.46
C VAL A 690 5.08 -8.13 -18.21
N SER A 691 4.70 -9.27 -17.66
CA SER A 691 5.35 -9.86 -16.48
C SER A 691 6.79 -10.30 -16.75
N LYS A 692 7.08 -10.74 -17.99
CA LYS A 692 8.41 -11.25 -18.38
C LYS A 692 9.40 -10.14 -18.74
N HIS A 693 8.92 -9.09 -19.42
CA HIS A 693 9.77 -8.05 -20.00
C HIS A 693 9.62 -6.68 -19.29
N GLY A 694 8.62 -6.54 -18.42
CA GLY A 694 8.38 -5.32 -17.66
C GLY A 694 9.40 -5.14 -16.54
N VAL A 695 10.06 -3.99 -16.54
CA VAL A 695 10.92 -3.54 -15.45
C VAL A 695 10.15 -2.50 -14.64
N PRO A 696 10.07 -2.63 -13.30
CA PRO A 696 9.49 -1.60 -12.44
C PRO A 696 10.13 -0.23 -12.66
N ILE A 697 9.30 0.82 -12.76
CA ILE A 697 9.72 2.19 -13.09
C ILE A 697 10.78 2.73 -12.11
N GLU A 698 10.79 2.28 -10.86
CA GLU A 698 11.77 2.64 -9.84
C GLU A 698 13.18 2.09 -10.12
N HIS A 699 13.30 1.04 -10.94
CA HIS A 699 14.58 0.47 -11.37
C HIS A 699 15.05 1.02 -12.71
N VAL A 700 14.30 1.95 -13.30
CA VAL A 700 14.54 2.50 -14.61
C VAL A 700 15.13 3.90 -14.50
N HIS A 701 16.19 4.16 -15.24
CA HIS A 701 16.73 5.49 -15.44
C HIS A 701 16.22 6.05 -16.78
N PRO A 702 15.27 7.01 -16.78
CA PRO A 702 14.82 7.66 -18.00
C PRO A 702 15.87 8.63 -18.54
N HIS A 703 15.93 8.79 -19.86
CA HIS A 703 16.85 9.68 -20.56
C HIS A 703 16.09 10.68 -21.43
N LEU A 704 16.82 11.68 -21.96
CA LEU A 704 16.29 12.51 -23.04
C LEU A 704 15.82 11.63 -24.21
N PRO A 705 14.57 11.81 -24.68
CA PRO A 705 13.98 10.92 -25.68
C PRO A 705 14.62 11.10 -27.07
N VAL A 706 15.04 12.29 -27.43
CA VAL A 706 15.65 12.61 -28.73
C VAL A 706 16.97 13.35 -28.55
N GLN A 707 17.84 13.23 -29.54
CA GLN A 707 18.91 14.20 -29.77
C GLN A 707 18.28 15.43 -30.43
N ILE A 708 18.38 16.58 -29.76
CA ILE A 708 17.69 17.81 -30.16
C ILE A 708 18.65 18.68 -30.97
N GLY A 709 18.30 18.95 -32.23
CA GLY A 709 19.09 19.79 -33.15
C GLY A 709 18.70 21.26 -33.09
N GLY A 710 17.40 21.54 -33.02
CA GLY A 710 16.80 22.87 -32.93
C GLY A 710 15.73 22.95 -31.85
N PHE A 711 15.57 24.15 -31.29
CA PHE A 711 14.54 24.46 -30.30
C PHE A 711 13.99 25.86 -30.60
N THR A 712 12.70 25.94 -30.87
CA THR A 712 11.97 27.21 -30.96
C THR A 712 10.92 27.24 -29.86
N ASP A 713 10.97 28.29 -29.06
CA ASP A 713 9.96 28.57 -28.06
C ASP A 713 9.03 29.66 -28.58
N PHE A 714 7.75 29.32 -28.71
CA PHE A 714 6.72 30.25 -29.18
C PHE A 714 5.99 30.87 -27.99
N SER A 715 5.14 31.88 -28.22
CA SER A 715 4.22 32.39 -27.20
C SER A 715 2.81 32.30 -27.72
N CYS A 716 2.18 31.16 -27.48
CA CYS A 716 0.92 30.79 -28.13
C CYS A 716 -0.31 30.94 -27.25
N SER A 717 -0.19 31.18 -25.95
CA SER A 717 -1.34 31.49 -25.08
C SER A 717 -1.66 32.98 -25.13
N LYS A 718 -2.90 33.32 -25.48
CA LYS A 718 -3.39 34.70 -25.46
C LYS A 718 -3.42 35.24 -24.03
N GLU A 719 -3.88 34.43 -23.07
CA GLU A 719 -3.97 34.86 -21.68
C GLU A 719 -2.58 35.08 -21.09
N HIS A 720 -1.60 34.21 -21.38
CA HIS A 720 -0.21 34.46 -20.95
C HIS A 720 0.31 35.82 -21.46
N LEU A 721 0.09 36.15 -22.73
CA LEU A 721 0.50 37.44 -23.30
C LEU A 721 -0.16 38.64 -22.60
N LEU A 722 -1.45 38.53 -22.28
CA LEU A 722 -2.20 39.57 -21.56
C LEU A 722 -1.74 39.69 -20.09
N ASN A 723 -1.56 38.57 -19.41
CA ASN A 723 -1.16 38.51 -18.00
C ASN A 723 0.29 39.00 -17.82
N ALA A 724 1.22 38.55 -18.66
CA ALA A 724 2.63 38.95 -18.60
C ALA A 724 2.80 40.45 -18.89
N SER A 725 2.10 40.99 -19.90
CA SER A 725 2.14 42.44 -20.18
C SER A 725 1.50 43.26 -19.05
N ALA A 726 0.41 42.79 -18.44
CA ALA A 726 -0.16 43.44 -17.26
C ALA A 726 0.82 43.44 -16.07
N ALA A 727 1.51 42.32 -15.83
CA ALA A 727 2.51 42.19 -14.78
C ALA A 727 3.69 43.16 -14.98
N VAL A 728 4.21 43.25 -16.21
CA VAL A 728 5.42 44.03 -16.53
C VAL A 728 5.10 45.51 -16.78
N MET A 729 4.11 45.82 -17.62
CA MET A 729 3.80 47.17 -18.11
C MET A 729 2.65 47.85 -17.34
N GLY A 730 1.90 47.10 -16.52
CA GLY A 730 0.73 47.60 -15.80
C GLY A 730 -0.55 47.67 -16.65
N GLN A 731 -0.51 47.24 -17.90
CA GLN A 731 -1.66 47.18 -18.81
C GLN A 731 -1.62 45.90 -19.64
N ALA A 732 -2.72 45.14 -19.64
CA ALA A 732 -2.87 43.95 -20.45
C ALA A 732 -2.93 44.30 -21.94
N SER A 733 -2.02 43.76 -22.73
CA SER A 733 -1.98 43.91 -24.18
C SER A 733 -1.17 42.78 -24.83
N MET A 734 -1.60 42.33 -26.00
CA MET A 734 -0.77 41.43 -26.81
C MET A 734 0.32 42.22 -27.54
N PRO A 735 1.52 41.63 -27.75
CA PRO A 735 2.50 42.16 -28.68
C PRO A 735 1.85 42.39 -30.06
N PRO A 736 2.18 43.48 -30.79
CA PRO A 736 1.48 43.85 -32.02
C PRO A 736 1.41 42.75 -33.10
N ALA A 737 2.40 41.85 -33.15
CA ALA A 737 2.45 40.75 -34.11
C ALA A 737 1.66 39.49 -33.68
N ALA A 738 1.45 39.29 -32.37
CA ALA A 738 0.92 38.03 -31.83
C ALA A 738 -0.50 37.65 -32.31
N PRO A 739 -1.42 38.60 -32.58
CA PRO A 739 -2.73 38.26 -33.17
C PRO A 739 -2.64 37.71 -34.60
N TYR A 740 -1.55 38.01 -35.32
CA TYR A 740 -1.40 37.71 -36.75
C TYR A 740 -0.52 36.49 -37.04
N LEU A 741 0.43 36.17 -36.16
CA LEU A 741 1.33 35.03 -36.29
C LEU A 741 1.75 34.47 -34.91
N PRO A 742 2.08 33.16 -34.82
CA PRO A 742 2.76 32.60 -33.66
C PRO A 742 4.14 33.27 -33.51
N VAL A 743 4.29 34.14 -32.52
CA VAL A 743 5.59 34.76 -32.21
C VAL A 743 6.46 33.75 -31.47
N GLY A 744 7.75 33.72 -31.77
CA GLY A 744 8.68 32.83 -31.10
C GLY A 744 10.12 33.27 -31.27
N TYR A 745 11.01 32.65 -30.50
CA TYR A 745 12.45 32.89 -30.51
C TYR A 745 13.21 31.56 -30.45
N SER A 746 14.47 31.58 -30.87
CA SER A 746 15.31 30.39 -30.79
C SER A 746 15.77 30.16 -29.36
N GLY A 747 15.34 29.06 -28.77
CA GLY A 747 15.86 28.59 -27.48
C GLY A 747 17.23 27.93 -27.64
N ARG A 748 17.76 27.39 -26.54
CA ARG A 748 19.08 26.72 -26.54
C ARG A 748 18.95 25.20 -26.44
N PRO A 749 19.11 24.43 -27.54
CA PRO A 749 18.99 22.97 -27.51
C PRO A 749 19.93 22.27 -26.52
N SER A 750 21.15 22.80 -26.37
CA SER A 750 22.18 22.19 -25.52
C SER A 750 21.89 22.29 -24.01
N SER A 751 20.89 23.06 -23.58
CA SER A 751 20.47 23.20 -22.19
C SER A 751 19.14 22.49 -21.91
N ILE A 752 18.58 21.75 -22.87
CA ILE A 752 17.41 20.91 -22.64
C ILE A 752 17.87 19.64 -21.93
N VAL A 753 17.22 19.33 -20.81
CA VAL A 753 17.52 18.18 -19.94
C VAL A 753 16.27 17.35 -19.67
N VAL A 754 16.45 16.08 -19.31
CA VAL A 754 15.33 15.19 -18.96
C VAL A 754 14.81 15.53 -17.55
N SER A 755 13.51 15.32 -17.34
CA SER A 755 12.87 15.26 -16.02
C SER A 755 13.73 14.57 -14.95
N GLY A 756 13.80 15.15 -13.76
CA GLY A 756 14.64 14.74 -12.63
C GLY A 756 16.02 15.42 -12.60
N THR A 757 16.42 16.11 -13.66
CA THR A 757 17.72 16.82 -13.69
C THR A 757 17.69 18.07 -12.81
N LYS A 758 18.75 18.28 -12.02
CA LYS A 758 18.92 19.50 -11.21
C LYS A 758 19.24 20.70 -12.09
N ILE A 759 18.59 21.83 -11.82
CA ILE A 759 18.78 23.10 -12.51
C ILE A 759 19.59 24.03 -11.62
N THR A 760 20.74 24.48 -12.11
CA THR A 760 21.59 25.42 -11.34
C THR A 760 21.09 26.84 -11.56
N ARG A 761 20.83 27.58 -10.48
CA ARG A 761 20.45 28.99 -10.56
C ARG A 761 21.49 29.78 -11.37
N PRO A 762 21.09 30.54 -12.40
CA PRO A 762 22.03 31.22 -13.28
C PRO A 762 22.59 32.50 -12.66
N TYR A 763 23.76 32.92 -13.15
CA TYR A 763 24.31 34.27 -12.97
C TYR A 763 24.02 35.11 -14.21
N GLY A 764 23.81 36.41 -14.04
CA GLY A 764 23.67 37.32 -15.16
C GLY A 764 23.60 38.79 -14.75
N GLN A 765 23.44 39.65 -15.75
CA GLN A 765 23.23 41.08 -15.56
C GLN A 765 21.74 41.38 -15.46
N PHE A 766 21.36 42.26 -14.53
CA PHE A 766 19.98 42.68 -14.33
C PHE A 766 19.95 44.17 -13.98
N ARG A 767 18.80 44.82 -14.23
CA ARG A 767 18.58 46.21 -13.79
C ARG A 767 18.28 46.24 -12.29
N ASP A 768 18.95 47.14 -11.58
CA ASP A 768 18.72 47.43 -10.16
C ASP A 768 18.54 48.95 -10.00
N GLY A 769 17.30 49.41 -10.15
CA GLY A 769 16.99 50.82 -10.34
C GLY A 769 17.69 51.39 -11.59
N ASP A 770 18.48 52.45 -11.40
CA ASP A 770 19.26 53.09 -12.48
C ASP A 770 20.63 52.43 -12.72
N LYS A 771 20.97 51.37 -11.98
CA LYS A 771 22.27 50.66 -12.11
C LYS A 771 22.10 49.32 -12.78
N ILE A 772 23.19 48.84 -13.38
CA ILE A 772 23.30 47.45 -13.86
C ILE A 772 24.04 46.63 -12.81
N GLY A 773 23.34 45.64 -12.25
CA GLY A 773 23.89 44.66 -11.34
C GLY A 773 24.43 43.44 -12.08
N PHE A 774 25.27 42.65 -11.41
CA PHE A 774 25.70 41.33 -11.84
C PHE A 774 25.69 40.39 -10.64
N GLY A 775 25.09 39.21 -10.78
CA GLY A 775 24.99 38.25 -9.69
C GLY A 775 24.07 37.07 -10.01
N ALA A 776 23.80 36.24 -9.01
CA ALA A 776 22.84 35.15 -9.10
C ALA A 776 21.42 35.72 -9.32
N CYS A 777 20.63 35.02 -10.14
CA CYS A 777 19.24 35.35 -10.42
C CYS A 777 18.41 35.44 -9.14
N LYS A 778 17.70 36.56 -8.97
CA LYS A 778 16.82 36.83 -7.83
C LYS A 778 15.36 36.47 -8.13
N ALA A 779 14.98 36.39 -9.40
CA ALA A 779 13.61 36.16 -9.84
C ALA A 779 13.51 34.91 -10.73
N LEU A 780 13.81 33.75 -10.14
CA LEU A 780 13.78 32.47 -10.85
C LEU A 780 12.35 31.92 -10.91
N ASP A 781 11.94 31.52 -12.10
CA ASP A 781 10.57 31.16 -12.44
C ASP A 781 10.54 29.84 -13.23
N TYR A 782 9.36 29.22 -13.25
CA TYR A 782 9.03 28.09 -14.10
C TYR A 782 8.05 28.55 -15.18
N GLU A 783 7.95 27.78 -16.27
CA GLU A 783 6.91 27.97 -17.27
C GLU A 783 6.20 26.65 -17.54
N LEU A 784 4.89 26.60 -17.38
CA LEU A 784 4.07 25.43 -17.68
C LEU A 784 3.88 25.31 -19.20
N GLU A 785 4.55 24.35 -19.84
CA GLU A 785 4.52 24.22 -21.30
C GLU A 785 4.30 22.81 -21.81
N VAL A 786 3.94 22.72 -23.08
CA VAL A 786 3.93 21.48 -23.87
C VAL A 786 4.74 21.73 -25.14
N ALA A 787 5.45 20.72 -25.61
CA ALA A 787 6.20 20.83 -26.86
C ALA A 787 5.90 19.66 -27.80
N CYS A 788 5.93 19.92 -29.10
CA CYS A 788 5.94 18.86 -30.10
C CYS A 788 7.37 18.51 -30.50
N ILE A 789 7.61 17.22 -30.69
CA ILE A 789 8.86 16.68 -31.24
C ILE A 789 8.66 16.45 -32.73
N ILE A 790 9.55 16.99 -33.56
CA ILE A 790 9.51 16.79 -35.01
C ILE A 790 9.98 15.37 -35.35
N GLY A 791 9.19 14.66 -36.16
CA GLY A 791 9.52 13.36 -36.73
C GLY A 791 10.05 13.47 -38.15
N LYS A 792 9.21 13.86 -39.10
CA LYS A 792 9.57 13.98 -40.51
C LYS A 792 10.32 15.30 -40.78
N ALA A 793 11.56 15.19 -41.22
CA ALA A 793 12.37 16.34 -41.62
C ALA A 793 11.91 16.97 -42.95
N THR A 794 12.38 18.19 -43.22
CA THR A 794 12.27 18.87 -44.52
C THR A 794 13.64 19.31 -45.02
N GLU A 795 13.76 19.68 -46.29
CA GLU A 795 14.97 20.28 -46.84
C GLU A 795 14.97 21.81 -46.66
N LEU A 796 16.16 22.42 -46.70
CA LEU A 796 16.27 23.88 -46.62
C LEU A 796 15.56 24.53 -47.82
N GLY A 797 14.68 25.49 -47.52
CA GLY A 797 13.83 26.16 -48.51
C GLY A 797 12.43 25.58 -48.62
N ASP A 798 12.18 24.38 -48.09
CA ASP A 798 10.86 23.78 -48.05
C ASP A 798 9.90 24.55 -47.13
N ARG A 799 8.61 24.38 -47.38
CA ARG A 799 7.52 24.91 -46.55
C ARG A 799 6.53 23.79 -46.26
N VAL A 800 6.04 23.73 -45.03
CA VAL A 800 4.99 22.77 -44.65
C VAL A 800 3.64 23.48 -44.70
N ALA A 801 2.72 22.96 -45.51
CA ALA A 801 1.34 23.42 -45.48
C ALA A 801 0.71 23.04 -44.13
N ILE A 802 -0.14 23.90 -43.56
CA ILE A 802 -0.77 23.62 -42.27
C ILE A 802 -1.57 22.30 -42.25
N SER A 803 -2.12 21.88 -43.40
CA SER A 803 -2.79 20.58 -43.57
C SER A 803 -1.87 19.38 -43.31
N ASP A 804 -0.57 19.54 -43.57
CA ASP A 804 0.41 18.48 -43.56
C ASP A 804 1.21 18.45 -42.24
N ALA A 805 0.99 19.42 -41.34
CA ALA A 805 1.77 19.58 -40.12
C ALA A 805 1.78 18.33 -39.21
N ASP A 806 0.65 17.61 -39.10
CA ASP A 806 0.54 16.40 -38.26
C ASP A 806 1.49 15.28 -38.73
N GLU A 807 1.80 15.23 -40.03
CA GLU A 807 2.73 14.26 -40.62
C GLU A 807 4.19 14.58 -40.25
N HIS A 808 4.47 15.81 -39.80
CA HIS A 808 5.78 16.24 -39.34
C HIS A 808 5.97 16.09 -37.82
N VAL A 809 4.91 15.88 -37.04
CA VAL A 809 4.98 15.76 -35.59
C VAL A 809 5.05 14.29 -35.17
N PHE A 810 6.11 13.91 -34.46
CA PHE A 810 6.24 12.57 -33.88
C PHE A 810 5.31 12.38 -32.67
N GLY A 811 5.28 13.35 -31.76
CA GLY A 811 4.42 13.34 -30.58
C GLY A 811 4.69 14.55 -29.68
N LEU A 812 4.08 14.55 -28.49
CA LEU A 812 4.12 15.65 -27.54
C LEU A 812 4.86 15.25 -26.25
N VAL A 813 5.47 16.23 -25.60
CA VAL A 813 6.08 16.13 -24.27
C VAL A 813 5.66 17.31 -23.40
N LEU A 814 5.65 17.14 -22.08
CA LEU A 814 5.60 18.27 -21.15
C LEU A 814 6.95 18.96 -21.15
N LEU A 815 6.94 20.28 -20.99
CA LEU A 815 8.15 21.11 -20.96
C LEU A 815 8.05 22.12 -19.81
N ASN A 816 9.19 22.42 -19.21
CA ASN A 816 9.36 23.55 -18.29
C ASN A 816 10.56 24.40 -18.74
N ASP A 817 10.29 25.61 -19.20
CA ASP A 817 11.32 26.56 -19.63
C ASP A 817 11.71 27.51 -18.49
N TRP A 818 12.77 27.14 -17.77
CA TRP A 818 13.19 27.85 -16.57
C TRP A 818 13.59 29.29 -16.93
N SER A 819 13.04 30.24 -16.18
CA SER A 819 13.11 31.65 -16.56
C SER A 819 13.72 32.50 -15.46
N ALA A 820 14.85 33.14 -15.73
CA ALA A 820 15.47 34.10 -14.82
C ALA A 820 14.96 35.50 -15.14
N ARG A 821 13.80 35.88 -14.57
CA ARG A 821 13.01 37.05 -14.98
C ARG A 821 13.73 38.38 -14.85
N ASP A 822 14.62 38.52 -13.88
CA ASP A 822 15.43 39.72 -13.66
C ASP A 822 16.51 39.91 -14.74
N ILE A 823 17.15 38.82 -15.16
CA ILE A 823 18.11 38.81 -16.27
C ILE A 823 17.38 38.98 -17.60
N GLN A 824 16.33 38.18 -17.81
CA GLN A 824 15.48 38.20 -18.99
C GLN A 824 14.94 39.61 -19.26
N GLY A 825 14.38 40.27 -18.24
CA GLY A 825 13.81 41.61 -18.37
C GLY A 825 14.81 42.68 -18.82
N PHE A 826 16.10 42.53 -18.50
CA PHE A 826 17.15 43.44 -18.99
C PHE A 826 17.48 43.19 -20.47
N GLU A 827 17.46 41.93 -20.92
CA GLU A 827 17.84 41.51 -22.28
C GLU A 827 16.73 41.75 -23.33
N MET A 828 15.46 41.74 -22.92
CA MET A 828 14.30 41.76 -23.83
C MET A 828 14.33 42.87 -24.90
N ASN A 829 14.80 44.08 -24.56
CA ASN A 829 14.82 45.22 -25.48
C ASN A 829 16.23 45.47 -26.06
N PRO A 830 16.43 45.47 -27.40
CA PRO A 830 15.42 45.30 -28.46
C PRO A 830 15.35 43.89 -29.08
N LEU A 831 16.18 42.92 -28.64
CA LEU A 831 16.42 41.67 -29.40
C LEU A 831 15.81 40.39 -28.78
N GLY A 832 15.23 40.46 -27.59
CA GLY A 832 14.71 39.28 -26.88
C GLY A 832 15.73 38.61 -25.94
N PRO A 833 15.32 37.54 -25.25
CA PRO A 833 16.07 36.97 -24.14
C PRO A 833 17.20 36.04 -24.61
N MET A 834 18.30 35.98 -23.84
CA MET A 834 19.42 35.07 -24.08
C MET A 834 19.84 34.33 -22.80
N ASN A 835 20.58 34.98 -21.89
CA ASN A 835 21.06 34.31 -20.68
C ASN A 835 19.94 34.05 -19.68
N GLY A 836 18.85 34.83 -19.76
CA GLY A 836 17.66 34.62 -18.94
C GLY A 836 16.88 33.33 -19.24
N LYS A 837 17.17 32.66 -20.36
CA LYS A 837 16.45 31.47 -20.86
C LYS A 837 17.36 30.29 -21.24
N SER A 838 18.61 30.56 -21.64
CA SER A 838 19.53 29.50 -22.16
C SER A 838 20.21 28.62 -21.10
N PHE A 839 19.86 28.77 -19.82
CA PHE A 839 20.53 28.06 -18.72
C PHE A 839 19.90 26.70 -18.38
N GLY A 840 18.64 26.46 -18.75
CA GLY A 840 17.99 25.19 -18.48
C GLY A 840 16.56 25.13 -18.98
N THR A 841 16.21 24.03 -19.61
CA THR A 841 14.83 23.66 -20.00
C THR A 841 14.64 22.19 -19.67
N SER A 842 13.53 21.78 -19.06
CA SER A 842 13.26 20.38 -18.70
C SER A 842 12.14 19.80 -19.55
N ILE A 843 12.25 18.53 -19.99
CA ILE A 843 11.17 17.83 -20.69
C ILE A 843 10.82 16.48 -20.05
N SER A 844 9.56 16.07 -20.14
CA SER A 844 9.12 14.73 -19.72
C SER A 844 9.78 13.63 -20.57
N PRO A 845 10.09 12.46 -19.99
CA PRO A 845 10.87 11.43 -20.68
C PRO A 845 10.08 10.62 -21.71
N TRP A 846 8.75 10.68 -21.67
CA TRP A 846 7.85 9.91 -22.51
C TRP A 846 7.20 10.81 -23.56
N VAL A 847 7.38 10.48 -24.84
CA VAL A 847 6.75 11.15 -25.98
C VAL A 847 5.40 10.50 -26.24
N ILE A 848 4.32 11.27 -26.06
CA ILE A 848 2.95 10.82 -26.26
C ILE A 848 2.59 11.02 -27.73
N THR A 849 2.15 9.98 -28.44
CA THR A 849 1.88 10.08 -29.87
C THR A 849 0.56 10.80 -30.14
N LEU A 850 0.44 11.44 -31.32
CA LEU A 850 -0.82 12.07 -31.73
C LEU A 850 -1.95 11.04 -31.84
N GLU A 851 -1.63 9.80 -32.21
CA GLU A 851 -2.59 8.68 -32.27
C GLU A 851 -3.19 8.34 -30.90
N ALA A 852 -2.42 8.47 -29.82
CA ALA A 852 -2.93 8.29 -28.46
C ALA A 852 -3.83 9.45 -28.03
N LEU A 853 -3.58 10.65 -28.56
CA LEU A 853 -4.29 11.88 -28.24
C LEU A 853 -5.53 12.14 -29.11
N GLU A 854 -5.65 11.46 -30.25
CA GLU A 854 -6.76 11.62 -31.21
C GLU A 854 -8.16 11.55 -30.56
N PRO A 855 -8.46 10.64 -29.61
CA PRO A 855 -9.77 10.62 -28.94
C PRO A 855 -10.10 11.91 -28.17
N PHE A 856 -9.07 12.67 -27.79
CA PHE A 856 -9.17 13.91 -27.01
C PHE A 856 -9.04 15.16 -27.89
N ALA A 857 -9.07 15.01 -29.22
CA ALA A 857 -9.01 16.13 -30.14
C ALA A 857 -10.22 17.07 -29.96
N THR A 858 -9.94 18.37 -29.94
CA THR A 858 -10.90 19.44 -29.66
C THR A 858 -10.68 20.65 -30.57
N ARG A 859 -11.65 21.55 -30.60
CA ARG A 859 -11.58 22.80 -31.36
C ARG A 859 -10.73 23.83 -30.59
N PRO A 860 -9.74 24.49 -31.23
CA PRO A 860 -9.00 25.59 -30.59
C PRO A 860 -9.88 26.84 -30.42
N PRO A 861 -9.46 27.83 -29.61
CA PRO A 861 -10.15 29.11 -29.49
C PRO A 861 -10.24 29.85 -30.83
N THR A 862 -11.30 30.63 -31.00
CA THR A 862 -11.48 31.49 -32.18
C THR A 862 -10.44 32.61 -32.18
N LYS A 863 -9.80 32.85 -33.33
CA LYS A 863 -8.85 33.95 -33.53
C LYS A 863 -9.58 35.30 -33.54
N ASP A 864 -9.01 36.31 -32.89
CA ASP A 864 -9.58 37.67 -32.86
C ASP A 864 -9.49 38.36 -34.24
N VAL A 865 -8.48 38.00 -35.03
CA VAL A 865 -8.21 38.53 -36.36
C VAL A 865 -8.14 37.37 -37.35
N PRO A 866 -8.66 37.51 -38.59
CA PRO A 866 -8.51 36.49 -39.62
C PRO A 866 -7.04 36.15 -39.87
N ALA A 867 -6.71 34.85 -39.78
CA ALA A 867 -5.37 34.37 -40.06
C ALA A 867 -5.00 34.51 -41.55
N GLN A 868 -3.71 34.63 -41.84
CA GLN A 868 -3.20 34.66 -43.22
C GLN A 868 -3.37 33.29 -43.90
N PRO A 869 -3.40 33.20 -45.24
CA PRO A 869 -3.71 31.96 -45.96
C PRO A 869 -2.93 30.72 -45.55
N TYR A 870 -1.65 30.84 -45.18
CA TYR A 870 -0.81 29.70 -44.76
C TYR A 870 -1.09 29.21 -43.33
N LEU A 871 -1.80 30.01 -42.53
CA LEU A 871 -2.27 29.69 -41.17
C LEU A 871 -3.79 29.46 -41.12
N LEU A 872 -4.47 29.43 -42.28
CA LEU A 872 -5.89 29.08 -42.35
C LEU A 872 -6.05 27.57 -42.22
N ASP A 873 -6.27 27.09 -41.00
CA ASP A 873 -6.56 25.69 -40.75
C ASP A 873 -8.04 25.36 -40.99
N HIS A 874 -8.31 24.37 -41.84
CA HIS A 874 -9.65 23.85 -42.10
C HIS A 874 -10.00 22.63 -41.24
N LYS A 875 -9.07 22.12 -40.42
CA LYS A 875 -9.33 21.03 -39.47
C LYS A 875 -10.11 21.55 -38.27
N GLU A 876 -11.33 21.07 -38.10
CA GLU A 876 -12.23 21.52 -37.03
C GLU A 876 -11.68 21.28 -35.62
N LYS A 877 -11.04 20.12 -35.43
CA LYS A 877 -10.42 19.69 -34.17
C LYS A 877 -8.90 19.61 -34.35
N SER A 878 -8.21 20.73 -34.14
CA SER A 878 -6.76 20.86 -34.31
C SER A 878 -5.99 21.11 -32.99
N SER A 879 -6.67 21.01 -31.84
CA SER A 879 -6.07 21.03 -30.50
C SER A 879 -6.46 19.78 -29.72
N TYR A 880 -6.01 19.65 -28.48
CA TYR A 880 -6.29 18.52 -27.60
C TYR A 880 -6.76 18.96 -26.20
N ASN A 881 -7.73 18.24 -25.64
CA ASN A 881 -8.12 18.38 -24.24
C ASN A 881 -7.09 17.66 -23.36
N ILE A 882 -6.12 18.41 -22.84
CA ILE A 882 -5.10 17.89 -21.93
C ILE A 882 -5.11 18.79 -20.69
N ALA A 883 -5.50 18.21 -19.56
CA ALA A 883 -5.43 18.86 -18.26
C ALA A 883 -3.99 18.91 -17.81
N LEU A 884 -3.52 20.13 -17.53
CA LEU A 884 -2.18 20.45 -17.11
C LEU A 884 -2.20 20.96 -15.68
N LYS A 885 -1.17 20.59 -14.92
CA LYS A 885 -1.01 21.02 -13.53
C LYS A 885 0.45 21.31 -13.26
N ALA A 886 0.72 22.45 -12.62
CA ALA A 886 2.04 22.79 -12.09
C ALA A 886 2.00 22.85 -10.56
N GLU A 887 3.02 22.26 -9.95
CA GLU A 887 3.19 22.18 -8.50
C GLU A 887 4.60 22.61 -8.10
N VAL A 888 4.71 23.45 -7.07
CA VAL A 888 5.99 23.74 -6.41
C VAL A 888 6.18 22.79 -5.24
N LEU A 889 7.35 22.16 -5.15
CA LEU A 889 7.76 21.27 -4.08
C LEU A 889 8.79 22.00 -3.22
N ALA A 890 8.43 22.36 -1.99
CA ALA A 890 9.33 23.05 -1.06
C ALA A 890 9.21 22.41 0.32
N ASP A 891 10.35 22.20 0.98
CA ASP A 891 10.42 21.72 2.37
C ASP A 891 9.60 20.44 2.66
N GLY A 892 9.52 19.53 1.67
CA GLY A 892 8.78 18.27 1.76
C GLY A 892 7.30 18.37 1.43
N GLN A 893 6.82 19.52 0.96
CA GLN A 893 5.40 19.84 0.76
C GLN A 893 5.13 20.26 -0.68
N THR A 894 3.91 20.04 -1.15
CA THR A 894 3.50 20.34 -2.52
C THR A 894 2.45 21.45 -2.52
N THR A 895 2.64 22.47 -3.35
CA THR A 895 1.70 23.55 -3.58
C THR A 895 1.30 23.56 -5.05
N THR A 896 0.03 23.31 -5.35
CA THR A 896 -0.50 23.54 -6.70
C THR A 896 -0.52 25.03 -6.97
N VAL A 897 0.20 25.45 -8.01
CA VAL A 897 0.37 26.86 -8.38
C VAL A 897 -0.32 27.19 -9.71
N CYS A 898 -0.66 26.17 -10.50
CA CYS A 898 -1.41 26.34 -11.74
C CYS A 898 -2.22 25.09 -12.06
N THR A 899 -3.46 25.28 -12.50
CA THR A 899 -4.21 24.31 -13.30
C THR A 899 -4.57 24.94 -14.64
N ALA A 900 -4.29 24.25 -15.74
CA ALA A 900 -4.52 24.77 -17.08
C ALA A 900 -5.05 23.70 -18.05
N GLN A 901 -5.51 24.13 -19.22
CA GLN A 901 -5.88 23.23 -20.31
C GLN A 901 -5.13 23.61 -21.58
N LEU A 902 -4.53 22.61 -22.25
CA LEU A 902 -3.89 22.84 -23.55
C LEU A 902 -4.88 23.34 -24.61
N SER A 903 -6.18 23.02 -24.48
CA SER A 903 -7.21 23.49 -25.39
C SER A 903 -7.41 25.01 -25.39
N TRP A 904 -6.83 25.74 -24.44
CA TRP A 904 -6.88 27.21 -24.37
C TRP A 904 -5.84 27.89 -25.26
N MET A 905 -4.91 27.13 -25.84
CA MET A 905 -3.85 27.67 -26.67
C MET A 905 -4.40 28.38 -27.90
N TYR A 906 -4.04 29.66 -28.05
CA TYR A 906 -4.51 30.48 -29.17
C TYR A 906 -3.92 29.97 -30.48
N TRP A 907 -2.61 29.67 -30.53
CA TRP A 907 -1.95 29.00 -31.67
C TRP A 907 -1.69 27.52 -31.37
N THR A 908 -1.98 26.64 -32.33
CA THR A 908 -1.87 25.18 -32.24
C THR A 908 -0.50 24.68 -32.73
N PHE A 909 -0.15 23.42 -32.47
CA PHE A 909 1.09 22.83 -33.02
C PHE A 909 1.15 22.86 -34.56
N ARG A 910 0.00 22.83 -35.24
CA ARG A 910 -0.07 22.92 -36.71
C ARG A 910 0.33 24.30 -37.20
N ASP A 911 -0.11 25.33 -36.48
CA ASP A 911 0.31 26.71 -36.72
C ASP A 911 1.82 26.88 -36.54
N LEU A 912 2.40 26.23 -35.52
CA LEU A 912 3.82 26.34 -35.17
C LEU A 912 4.71 25.76 -36.26
N VAL A 913 4.36 24.57 -36.76
CA VAL A 913 5.08 23.90 -37.86
C VAL A 913 5.00 24.72 -39.15
N ALA A 914 3.81 25.22 -39.51
CA ALA A 914 3.63 26.06 -40.69
C ALA A 914 4.41 27.38 -40.55
N GLN A 915 4.34 28.02 -39.38
CA GLN A 915 5.06 29.26 -39.08
C GLN A 915 6.57 29.09 -39.11
N GLN A 916 7.10 28.04 -38.50
CA GLN A 916 8.54 27.75 -38.47
C GLN A 916 9.11 27.65 -39.89
N THR A 917 8.37 27.03 -40.81
CA THR A 917 8.86 26.71 -42.17
C THR A 917 8.52 27.75 -43.24
N VAL A 918 7.64 28.72 -42.96
CA VAL A 918 7.11 29.63 -43.99
C VAL A 918 8.18 30.42 -44.75
N ASN A 919 9.30 30.73 -44.09
CA ASN A 919 10.43 31.45 -44.68
C ASN A 919 11.47 30.53 -45.37
N GLY A 920 11.24 29.22 -45.38
CA GLY A 920 12.17 28.22 -45.89
C GLY A 920 13.11 27.61 -44.82
N CYS A 921 12.91 27.88 -43.53
CA CYS A 921 13.62 27.14 -42.48
C CYS A 921 13.21 25.66 -42.53
N ASN A 922 14.20 24.76 -42.57
CA ASN A 922 13.91 23.34 -42.52
C ASN A 922 13.60 22.87 -41.09
N LEU A 923 12.92 21.72 -41.01
CA LEU A 923 12.72 20.97 -39.78
C LEU A 923 13.67 19.76 -39.77
N ASN A 924 14.32 19.48 -38.65
CA ASN A 924 15.10 18.27 -38.45
C ASN A 924 14.38 17.31 -37.52
N THR A 925 14.55 16.01 -37.72
CA THR A 925 14.03 15.00 -36.80
C THR A 925 14.63 15.18 -35.41
N GLY A 926 13.76 15.35 -34.41
CA GLY A 926 14.12 15.61 -33.02
C GLY A 926 14.12 17.10 -32.64
N ASP A 927 13.84 18.02 -33.57
CA ASP A 927 13.62 19.42 -33.22
C ASP A 927 12.41 19.56 -32.28
N VAL A 928 12.50 20.53 -31.38
CA VAL A 928 11.47 20.82 -30.36
C VAL A 928 10.82 22.15 -30.70
N LEU A 929 9.49 22.15 -30.86
CA LEU A 929 8.70 23.39 -30.96
C LEU A 929 7.78 23.46 -29.74
N ALA A 930 8.05 24.40 -28.83
CA ALA A 930 7.28 24.59 -27.61
C ALA A 930 6.16 25.62 -27.78
N THR A 931 5.11 25.46 -26.99
CA THR A 931 3.94 26.34 -27.00
C THR A 931 4.18 27.72 -26.42
N GLY A 932 5.24 27.88 -25.62
CA GLY A 932 5.27 28.90 -24.58
C GLY A 932 4.34 28.55 -23.43
N THR A 933 4.38 29.41 -22.41
CA THR A 933 3.59 29.24 -21.19
C THR A 933 2.09 29.11 -21.47
N VAL A 934 1.49 28.04 -20.94
CA VAL A 934 0.04 27.78 -20.99
C VAL A 934 -0.63 28.41 -19.78
N SER A 935 -1.34 29.50 -20.01
CA SER A 935 -2.12 30.20 -18.97
C SER A 935 -3.60 30.34 -19.36
N GLY A 936 -4.44 30.45 -18.34
CA GLY A 936 -5.84 30.87 -18.42
C GLY A 936 -6.06 32.26 -17.82
N ALA A 937 -7.33 32.63 -17.66
CA ALA A 937 -7.76 33.96 -17.20
C ALA A 937 -8.04 34.01 -15.69
N GLY A 938 -8.18 32.85 -15.04
CA GLY A 938 -8.38 32.71 -13.60
C GLY A 938 -7.08 32.92 -12.80
N ASP A 939 -7.23 33.31 -11.54
CA ASP A 939 -6.09 33.59 -10.65
C ASP A 939 -5.21 32.34 -10.37
N ASP A 940 -5.80 31.14 -10.44
CA ASP A 940 -5.19 29.82 -10.30
C ASP A 940 -4.80 29.15 -11.64
N GLU A 941 -4.94 29.89 -12.74
CA GLU A 941 -4.65 29.43 -14.11
C GLU A 941 -3.37 30.07 -14.69
N HIS A 942 -2.57 30.74 -13.87
CA HIS A 942 -1.32 31.39 -14.27
C HIS A 942 -0.19 30.38 -14.45
N GLY A 943 0.28 30.20 -15.69
CA GLY A 943 1.29 29.20 -16.05
C GLY A 943 2.72 29.51 -15.59
N CYS A 944 2.97 30.66 -14.95
CA CYS A 944 4.26 31.03 -14.37
C CYS A 944 4.12 31.98 -13.16
N LEU A 945 5.17 32.10 -12.35
CA LEU A 945 5.19 32.99 -11.19
C LEU A 945 5.18 34.47 -11.59
N LEU A 946 5.72 34.85 -12.76
CA LEU A 946 5.65 36.22 -13.26
C LEU A 946 4.20 36.74 -13.29
N GLU A 947 3.29 35.92 -13.80
CA GLU A 947 1.85 36.24 -13.88
C GLU A 947 1.23 36.27 -12.48
N MET A 948 1.38 35.19 -11.72
CA MET A 948 0.79 35.03 -10.39
C MET A 948 1.23 36.14 -9.42
N THR A 949 2.49 36.56 -9.50
CA THR A 949 3.06 37.58 -8.60
C THR A 949 3.00 39.00 -9.14
N LYS A 950 2.39 39.19 -10.32
CA LYS A 950 2.30 40.48 -11.00
C LYS A 950 3.68 41.13 -11.16
N GLY A 951 4.67 40.34 -11.56
CA GLY A 951 6.06 40.77 -11.70
C GLY A 951 6.79 40.91 -10.36
N GLY A 952 6.47 40.06 -9.38
CA GLY A 952 7.04 40.12 -8.02
C GLY A 952 6.49 41.23 -7.13
N LYS A 953 5.40 41.90 -7.54
CA LYS A 953 4.74 42.98 -6.78
C LYS A 953 3.84 42.45 -5.67
N VAL A 954 3.35 41.22 -5.80
CA VAL A 954 2.57 40.53 -4.77
C VAL A 954 3.22 39.19 -4.46
N SER A 955 3.13 38.77 -3.19
CA SER A 955 3.56 37.44 -2.77
C SER A 955 2.45 36.41 -3.00
N TRP A 956 2.86 35.15 -3.14
CA TRP A 956 2.00 33.98 -3.03
C TRP A 956 2.45 33.15 -1.82
N LYS A 957 1.60 32.24 -1.35
CA LYS A 957 1.90 31.38 -0.21
C LYS A 957 2.11 29.95 -0.66
N THR A 958 3.23 29.37 -0.28
CA THR A 958 3.40 27.92 -0.28
C THR A 958 2.44 27.30 0.76
N SER A 959 2.24 25.98 0.66
CA SER A 959 1.32 25.23 1.52
C SER A 959 1.65 25.41 3.02
N ASP A 960 2.91 25.74 3.33
CA ASP A 960 3.46 25.96 4.67
C ASP A 960 3.31 27.39 5.17
N GLY A 961 2.64 28.22 4.38
CA GLY A 961 2.37 29.61 4.69
C GLY A 961 3.56 30.54 4.49
N GLN A 962 4.72 30.05 4.00
CA GLN A 962 5.82 30.95 3.63
C GLN A 962 5.38 31.84 2.46
N GLU A 963 5.61 33.15 2.60
CA GLU A 963 5.37 34.09 1.51
C GLU A 963 6.56 34.14 0.58
N ARG A 964 6.30 33.95 -0.71
CA ARG A 964 7.32 33.93 -1.76
C ARG A 964 6.87 34.80 -2.92
N THR A 965 7.82 35.21 -3.74
CA THR A 965 7.54 35.78 -5.07
C THR A 965 8.06 34.84 -6.14
N TYR A 966 9.34 34.49 -6.07
CA TYR A 966 9.99 33.59 -7.02
C TYR A 966 10.60 32.36 -6.33
N LEU A 967 11.01 31.37 -7.13
CA LEU A 967 11.58 30.11 -6.66
C LEU A 967 12.90 30.32 -5.92
N GLN A 968 13.04 29.62 -4.81
CA GLN A 968 14.22 29.59 -3.96
C GLN A 968 15.10 28.37 -4.25
N ASP A 969 16.32 28.37 -3.71
CA ASP A 969 17.20 27.20 -3.78
C ASP A 969 16.62 26.04 -2.97
N GLY A 970 16.68 24.84 -3.52
CA GLY A 970 16.06 23.65 -2.93
C GLY A 970 14.64 23.37 -3.44
N ASP A 971 13.96 24.38 -4.00
CA ASP A 971 12.61 24.20 -4.55
C ASP A 971 12.62 23.24 -5.75
N GLY A 972 11.61 22.40 -5.83
CA GLY A 972 11.25 21.61 -7.01
C GLY A 972 10.04 22.21 -7.73
N VAL A 973 9.94 21.95 -9.02
CA VAL A 973 8.71 22.19 -9.79
C VAL A 973 8.35 20.92 -10.53
N ARG A 974 7.11 20.47 -10.37
CA ARG A 974 6.52 19.34 -11.10
C ARG A 974 5.41 19.85 -12.01
N VAL A 975 5.52 19.48 -13.28
CA VAL A 975 4.47 19.63 -14.29
C VAL A 975 3.91 18.26 -14.62
N SER A 976 2.59 18.11 -14.62
CA SER A 976 1.91 16.87 -15.03
C SER A 976 0.80 17.16 -16.05
N GLY A 977 0.50 16.16 -16.89
CA GLY A 977 -0.50 16.26 -17.94
C GLY A 977 -1.32 14.98 -18.09
N TYR A 978 -2.64 15.11 -18.20
CA TYR A 978 -3.56 13.99 -18.37
C TYR A 978 -4.70 14.35 -19.34
N ALA A 979 -4.89 13.52 -20.37
CA ALA A 979 -5.95 13.70 -21.36
C ALA A 979 -7.24 12.96 -20.97
N GLY A 980 -7.10 11.77 -20.35
CA GLY A 980 -8.22 10.90 -19.98
C GLY A 980 -7.97 9.43 -20.38
N ASP A 981 -8.82 8.52 -19.90
CA ASP A 981 -8.85 7.09 -20.27
C ASP A 981 -7.48 6.38 -20.31
N GLY A 982 -6.62 6.71 -19.36
CA GLY A 982 -5.31 6.11 -19.27
C GLY A 982 -4.23 6.72 -20.16
N VAL A 983 -4.48 7.90 -20.75
CA VAL A 983 -3.55 8.65 -21.60
C VAL A 983 -3.08 9.91 -20.86
N GLY A 984 -1.84 9.86 -20.38
CA GLY A 984 -1.18 10.97 -19.73
C GLY A 984 0.33 10.98 -19.95
N PHE A 985 0.99 11.99 -19.39
CA PHE A 985 2.39 12.31 -19.65
C PHE A 985 3.32 11.90 -18.49
N GLY A 986 2.77 11.40 -17.39
CA GLY A 986 3.48 11.31 -16.11
C GLY A 986 3.86 12.71 -15.62
N GLU A 987 5.15 12.90 -15.30
CA GLU A 987 5.67 14.17 -14.80
C GLU A 987 6.93 14.67 -15.56
N CYS A 988 7.03 15.99 -15.67
CA CYS A 988 8.27 16.73 -15.89
C CYS A 988 8.62 17.44 -14.57
N ILE A 989 9.66 16.98 -13.87
CA ILE A 989 10.09 17.53 -12.58
C ILE A 989 11.52 18.05 -12.65
N GLY A 990 11.84 19.13 -11.95
CA GLY A 990 13.22 19.60 -11.77
C GLY A 990 13.40 20.35 -10.46
N PHE A 991 14.63 20.36 -9.94
CA PHE A 991 14.97 20.95 -8.64
C PHE A 991 16.05 22.02 -8.77
N ILE A 992 15.86 23.14 -8.09
CA ILE A 992 16.76 24.29 -8.11
C ILE A 992 17.94 24.05 -7.17
N SER A 993 19.15 24.11 -7.73
CA SER A 993 20.40 24.14 -6.98
C SER A 993 20.93 25.56 -6.88
N PRO A 994 21.61 25.91 -5.77
CA PRO A 994 22.25 27.20 -5.62
C PRO A 994 23.18 27.54 -6.77
N ALA A 995 23.29 28.83 -7.06
CA ALA A 995 24.21 29.31 -8.06
C ALA A 995 25.66 28.95 -7.66
N ARG A 996 26.46 28.48 -8.61
CA ARG A 996 27.87 28.15 -8.33
C ARG A 996 28.65 29.46 -8.10
N PRO A 997 29.53 29.53 -7.08
CA PRO A 997 30.37 30.70 -6.87
C PRO A 997 31.14 31.04 -8.16
N PHE A 998 31.10 32.31 -8.55
CA PHE A 998 31.83 32.83 -9.71
C PHE A 998 33.30 33.08 -9.38
#